data_AF-A0A343TGS3-F1
#
_entry.id   AF-A0A343TGS3-F1
#
_cell.length_a   1.000
_cell.length_b   1.000
_cell.length_c   1.000
_cell.angle_alpha   90.00
_cell.angle_beta   90.00
_cell.angle_gamma   90.00
#
_symmetry.space_group_name_H-M   'P 1'
#
loop_
_entity.id
_entity.type
_entity.pdbx_description
1 polymer ?
#
loop_
_entity_poly.entity_id
_entity_poly.type
_entity_poly.pdbx_seq_one_letter_code
_entity_poly.pdbx_strand_id
1 'polypeptide(L)'
;MPQYLYYSCTAISVMNSGKGPSISRRRSLQLLPLSLIGLGLGTTREAASEGVRFNPISDNVTIPAPNLEEAFLPTMKGTPLVPRYEVDTGWDELSYDEFLDVQLQFDPDVFLFHRNAGRRGSIEIDGIPDNFRELGRMAIDTGIPGLMTRSNTLSPWQAQPWYEGLNEEEQFTYPDGSAVTEIDALVAKNRDGDPHVLKEEDQGSVKVLSPFADGTIEFLATPMIEAVEFGYSTFFIDFAKLQRLGGLDHSVWAESAFRDHLEKLSSNELRTLGLEDDDVDSFDVSEYLTDLELGNDEPPAVDPIYREFLLLQHKAIKQQFEQVIDTVRSADLPTERVEFYANGFMGDDFRNTPDLMHIHDPFDLVFLEDTPSVPPDFVRDFVYKFGVAAGHFQKPVILHRSMWEGYDALQGLDPADEYPTLLQLQVAEAYANGCRKPPNLSGGAGHTHREKVVNNWVREDGTVPDVLLDFVKFVRVHERFLMDPDPENDVAVVYSLPTMLWHYAPEWDWYAMDHIESFRGAVQILRRLNYAYDVIIFGHDDLWDDSEQLDRLAQYDAVLFPNVAAISDEQVMALNEALDQGTTMIATGGFPSRDEQYMTTIDTGESVTHRNSIVFSDDLTSSALDTTVPDDLNAALTDSVTRTIRFSGDIDVGLTIMGQADNEQTIIHFVNYEYNPTDDSMAVHTSLNVTIDLEAVTGVHYYSPKGRGELSTDVNDDGYQVTIPRLETWVFLVVNHSTEDLMPPGSEDEARAAIVEADSAISTAEDEGRTYRLYRATRRRENAEAYFDHESYKLAKENATKAKQEAEMAVAPPSVGFYTGHDPRDLYRSDVIDDLAWYFRGVEFDTVDHLSDLEDGSFNLLIVPPALPWKGSRYEFSTADLDLLEEFVDDGNGLLIVGRGDIDSDINLLLERFDIEVDLAPIDSESRDVYARTILHPLSKLTPKLDMTLGTPLSTVPNEMTVLAEIPDDSNAFLDHSGTGTKDMEDESAAGKPVFGYRPYGDGTVTYFGNNTLFEDINRDNYSLEREVVWNYIDVVGQVLARTDAGESRENNLNDEDDTDESQDQTDSEDIESAKTEQVPGFEIGTAIAAICGTLYLQKRRFEDRRRDEDS
;
A
#
# COMPACT_ATOMS: atom_id res chain seq x y z
N MET A 1 36.53 12.82 19.68
CA MET A 1 36.12 14.08 19.04
C MET A 1 36.37 14.02 17.54
N PRO A 2 35.33 13.73 16.74
CA PRO A 2 35.18 14.24 15.39
C PRO A 2 34.15 15.38 15.37
N GLN A 3 34.39 16.38 14.53
CA GLN A 3 33.56 17.57 14.33
C GLN A 3 32.59 17.31 13.17
N TYR A 4 31.28 17.41 13.41
CA TYR A 4 30.28 17.53 12.35
C TYR A 4 30.26 18.99 11.86
N LEU A 5 30.49 19.18 10.56
CA LEU A 5 30.54 20.47 9.88
C LEU A 5 29.29 20.59 9.01
N TYR A 6 28.39 21.48 9.40
CA TYR A 6 27.21 21.89 8.63
C TYR A 6 27.64 22.50 7.28
N TYR A 7 27.10 21.99 6.18
CA TYR A 7 27.22 22.60 4.85
C TYR A 7 26.21 23.74 4.70
N SER A 8 26.62 24.97 4.99
CA SER A 8 25.96 26.17 4.49
C SER A 8 26.65 26.62 3.20
N CYS A 9 26.05 26.36 2.04
CA CYS A 9 26.53 26.89 0.77
C CYS A 9 26.14 28.37 0.60
N THR A 10 26.91 29.28 1.19
CA THR A 10 26.82 30.71 0.87
C THR A 10 27.44 30.95 -0.51
N ALA A 11 26.62 31.23 -1.52
CA ALA A 11 27.08 31.63 -2.85
C ALA A 11 27.69 33.05 -2.80
N ILE A 12 29.02 33.14 -2.65
CA ILE A 12 29.75 34.39 -2.88
C ILE A 12 29.91 34.58 -4.40
N SER A 13 29.16 35.54 -4.95
CA SER A 13 29.33 36.04 -6.32
C SER A 13 30.71 36.70 -6.47
N VAL A 14 31.63 36.04 -7.17
CA VAL A 14 32.87 36.65 -7.66
C VAL A 14 32.71 37.02 -9.13
N MET A 15 32.49 38.32 -9.36
CA MET A 15 32.65 38.95 -10.67
C MET A 15 34.02 38.59 -11.27
N ASN A 16 34.04 37.97 -12.44
CA ASN A 16 35.22 37.98 -13.29
C ASN A 16 34.88 38.24 -14.76
N SER A 17 35.30 39.42 -15.20
CA SER A 17 35.23 39.93 -16.57
C SER A 17 36.15 39.16 -17.52
N GLY A 18 35.64 38.73 -18.69
CA GLY A 18 36.46 38.12 -19.74
C GLY A 18 35.80 38.12 -21.11
N LYS A 19 36.36 38.88 -22.06
CA LYS A 19 35.84 39.19 -23.40
C LYS A 19 35.96 38.04 -24.44
N GLY A 20 34.84 37.68 -25.08
CA GLY A 20 34.62 37.33 -26.52
C GLY A 20 35.40 36.17 -27.19
N PRO A 21 35.11 35.81 -28.47
CA PRO A 21 34.08 36.34 -29.38
C PRO A 21 33.18 35.30 -30.10
N SER A 22 32.07 35.85 -30.59
CA SER A 22 31.10 35.39 -31.60
C SER A 22 31.50 34.34 -32.66
N ILE A 23 30.57 33.43 -32.96
CA ILE A 23 30.28 33.01 -34.34
C ILE A 23 28.77 33.11 -34.59
N SER A 24 28.43 33.96 -35.56
CA SER A 24 27.09 34.21 -36.09
C SER A 24 26.71 33.23 -37.20
N ARG A 25 25.45 32.79 -37.26
CA ARG A 25 24.70 32.63 -38.52
C ARG A 25 23.22 32.98 -38.36
N ARG A 26 22.85 34.15 -38.91
CA ARG A 26 21.53 34.51 -39.45
C ARG A 26 21.18 33.54 -40.60
N ARG A 27 19.94 33.26 -41.02
CA ARG A 27 18.85 34.14 -41.51
C ARG A 27 17.69 33.19 -41.93
N SER A 28 16.44 33.38 -41.50
CA SER A 28 15.32 34.10 -42.16
C SER A 28 14.23 33.22 -42.77
N LEU A 29 13.05 33.24 -42.13
CA LEU A 29 11.75 33.74 -42.64
C LEU A 29 11.47 33.69 -44.15
N GLN A 30 10.35 33.06 -44.50
CA GLN A 30 9.40 33.57 -45.50
C GLN A 30 7.94 33.22 -45.13
N LEU A 31 7.04 34.12 -45.51
CA LEU A 31 5.67 34.40 -45.03
C LEU A 31 4.57 33.88 -45.98
N LEU A 32 3.42 33.45 -45.39
CA LEU A 32 1.98 33.68 -45.72
C LEU A 32 1.43 33.36 -47.14
N PRO A 33 0.10 33.11 -47.35
CA PRO A 33 -1.03 33.70 -46.61
C PRO A 33 -2.31 32.86 -46.33
N LEU A 34 -3.04 33.33 -45.29
CA LEU A 34 -4.51 33.45 -45.10
C LEU A 34 -5.48 32.81 -46.12
N SER A 35 -6.46 32.09 -45.58
CA SER A 35 -7.87 32.13 -46.04
C SER A 35 -8.86 32.06 -44.86
N LEU A 36 -9.84 32.96 -44.90
CA LEU A 36 -10.90 33.27 -43.95
C LEU A 36 -12.17 32.40 -44.12
N ILE A 37 -12.91 32.28 -43.02
CA ILE A 37 -14.38 32.18 -42.86
C ILE A 37 -15.09 30.91 -43.37
N GLY A 38 -15.66 30.18 -42.41
CA GLY A 38 -16.84 29.33 -42.58
C GLY A 38 -17.71 29.37 -41.32
N LEU A 39 -18.67 30.29 -41.28
CA LEU A 39 -19.84 30.25 -40.38
C LEU A 39 -20.77 29.14 -40.86
N GLY A 40 -21.10 28.18 -40.00
CA GLY A 40 -22.08 27.14 -40.26
C GLY A 40 -22.81 26.75 -38.98
N LEU A 41 -24.02 27.28 -38.82
CA LEU A 41 -24.98 26.98 -37.76
C LEU A 41 -25.44 25.52 -37.80
N GLY A 42 -25.48 24.89 -36.63
CA GLY A 42 -26.56 24.06 -36.11
C GLY A 42 -27.05 22.87 -36.94
N THR A 43 -26.69 21.67 -36.48
CA THR A 43 -27.59 20.49 -36.52
C THR A 43 -27.42 19.67 -35.25
N THR A 44 -28.53 19.48 -34.56
CA THR A 44 -28.78 18.58 -33.42
C THR A 44 -28.22 17.17 -33.65
N ARG A 45 -27.37 16.68 -32.74
CA ARG A 45 -27.02 15.26 -32.58
C ARG A 45 -27.94 14.64 -31.53
N GLU A 46 -29.10 14.18 -31.97
CA GLU A 46 -29.91 13.14 -31.31
C GLU A 46 -29.85 11.93 -32.25
N ALA A 47 -28.89 11.01 -32.08
CA ALA A 47 -28.88 9.65 -32.67
C ALA A 47 -27.60 8.81 -32.40
N ALA A 48 -26.75 9.12 -31.41
CA ALA A 48 -25.51 8.35 -31.18
C ALA A 48 -25.28 7.95 -29.70
N SER A 49 -26.36 7.76 -28.93
CA SER A 49 -26.27 7.35 -27.52
C SER A 49 -27.23 6.20 -27.19
N GLU A 50 -27.25 5.15 -28.00
CA GLU A 50 -27.64 3.82 -27.52
C GLU A 50 -26.36 3.08 -27.16
N GLY A 51 -25.79 3.49 -26.03
CA GLY A 51 -24.65 2.83 -25.41
C GLY A 51 -25.03 1.38 -25.11
N VAL A 52 -24.21 0.47 -25.64
CA VAL A 52 -24.07 -0.90 -25.17
C VAL A 52 -23.85 -0.82 -23.66
N ARG A 53 -24.86 -1.16 -22.87
CA ARG A 53 -24.70 -1.31 -21.42
C ARG A 53 -24.06 -2.67 -21.18
N PHE A 54 -22.78 -2.63 -20.82
CA PHE A 54 -21.99 -3.77 -20.35
C PHE A 54 -22.71 -4.41 -19.17
N ASN A 55 -22.95 -5.72 -19.26
CA ASN A 55 -23.38 -6.53 -18.13
C ASN A 55 -22.13 -7.30 -17.68
N PRO A 56 -21.53 -6.98 -16.52
CA PRO A 56 -20.39 -7.71 -16.01
C PRO A 56 -20.78 -9.17 -15.74
N ILE A 57 -19.99 -10.11 -16.25
CA ILE A 57 -20.10 -11.52 -15.88
C ILE A 57 -19.43 -11.67 -14.50
N SER A 58 -20.31 -11.84 -13.52
CA SER A 58 -20.13 -12.14 -12.09
C SER A 58 -19.56 -11.02 -11.20
N ASP A 59 -20.47 -10.40 -10.46
CA ASP A 59 -20.27 -9.57 -9.26
C ASP A 59 -19.54 -10.30 -8.08
N ASN A 60 -18.82 -11.40 -8.33
CA ASN A 60 -18.39 -12.33 -7.27
C ASN A 60 -16.87 -12.54 -7.16
N VAL A 61 -16.04 -11.85 -7.95
CA VAL A 61 -14.60 -11.80 -7.66
C VAL A 61 -14.34 -10.54 -6.84
N THR A 62 -14.76 -10.57 -5.58
CA THR A 62 -14.38 -9.56 -4.59
C THR A 62 -12.89 -9.71 -4.37
N ILE A 63 -12.11 -8.68 -4.69
CA ILE A 63 -10.72 -8.62 -4.24
C ILE A 63 -10.81 -8.47 -2.71
N PRO A 64 -10.25 -9.40 -1.91
CA PRO A 64 -10.20 -9.19 -0.47
C PRO A 64 -9.40 -7.91 -0.22
N ALA A 65 -10.05 -6.88 0.30
CA ALA A 65 -9.32 -5.77 0.87
C ALA A 65 -8.68 -6.28 2.16
N PRO A 66 -7.39 -6.00 2.40
CA PRO A 66 -6.85 -6.21 3.73
C PRO A 66 -7.65 -5.36 4.71
N ASN A 67 -7.70 -5.86 5.92
CA ASN A 67 -7.79 -4.97 7.05
C ASN A 67 -6.36 -4.78 7.56
N LEU A 68 -5.66 -3.70 7.16
CA LEU A 68 -4.34 -3.40 7.72
C LEU A 68 -4.39 -3.10 9.22
N GLU A 69 -5.56 -2.78 9.77
CA GLU A 69 -5.75 -2.72 11.22
C GLU A 69 -5.61 -4.11 11.84
N GLU A 70 -6.00 -5.17 11.16
CA GLU A 70 -5.82 -6.57 11.59
C GLU A 70 -4.46 -7.16 11.19
N ALA A 71 -3.73 -6.52 10.28
CA ALA A 71 -2.44 -7.01 9.80
C ALA A 71 -1.38 -7.01 10.91
N PHE A 72 -1.05 -8.18 11.44
CA PHE A 72 -0.12 -8.26 12.56
C PHE A 72 1.33 -8.06 12.14
N LEU A 73 1.82 -8.81 11.15
CA LEU A 73 3.20 -8.76 10.63
C LEU A 73 3.20 -8.54 9.11
N PRO A 74 2.77 -7.36 8.62
CA PRO A 74 2.86 -7.08 7.20
C PRO A 74 4.31 -7.22 6.74
N THR A 75 4.58 -7.86 5.61
CA THR A 75 5.94 -7.87 5.01
C THR A 75 6.05 -6.80 3.93
N MET A 76 7.23 -6.18 3.77
CA MET A 76 7.44 -5.12 2.78
C MET A 76 8.63 -5.34 1.84
N LYS A 77 8.51 -4.75 0.63
CA LYS A 77 9.52 -4.72 -0.45
C LYS A 77 10.04 -6.12 -0.82
N GLY A 78 9.33 -6.86 -1.64
CA GLY A 78 9.80 -8.13 -2.24
C GLY A 78 10.16 -8.05 -3.73
N THR A 79 10.10 -6.86 -4.34
CA THR A 79 10.14 -6.67 -5.80
C THR A 79 11.36 -7.29 -6.53
N PRO A 80 12.60 -7.26 -6.01
CA PRO A 80 13.76 -7.92 -6.61
C PRO A 80 13.70 -9.46 -6.60
N LEU A 81 12.81 -10.06 -5.80
CA LEU A 81 12.57 -11.51 -5.82
C LEU A 81 11.55 -11.93 -6.90
N VAL A 82 10.87 -10.95 -7.53
CA VAL A 82 9.97 -11.21 -8.64
C VAL A 82 10.81 -11.34 -9.92
N PRO A 83 10.69 -12.45 -10.67
CA PRO A 83 11.54 -12.72 -11.83
C PRO A 83 11.45 -11.62 -12.89
N ARG A 84 12.57 -11.36 -13.61
CA ARG A 84 12.77 -10.47 -14.79
C ARG A 84 13.33 -9.06 -14.62
N TYR A 85 13.94 -8.70 -13.49
CA TYR A 85 14.81 -7.52 -13.56
C TYR A 85 16.16 -7.87 -14.19
N GLU A 86 16.33 -7.55 -15.48
CA GLU A 86 17.64 -7.46 -16.17
C GLU A 86 18.59 -6.40 -15.56
N VAL A 87 18.29 -5.90 -14.36
CA VAL A 87 19.32 -5.22 -13.59
C VAL A 87 20.21 -6.33 -13.07
N ASP A 88 21.51 -6.22 -13.31
CA ASP A 88 22.55 -6.95 -12.59
C ASP A 88 22.38 -6.62 -11.09
N THR A 89 21.42 -7.28 -10.43
CA THR A 89 21.03 -7.06 -9.02
C THR A 89 21.91 -7.89 -8.10
N GLY A 90 22.51 -8.97 -8.63
CA GLY A 90 23.27 -9.95 -7.86
C GLY A 90 22.42 -11.00 -7.14
N TRP A 91 21.09 -11.00 -7.33
CA TRP A 91 20.17 -11.98 -6.74
C TRP A 91 19.95 -13.18 -7.66
N ASP A 92 19.76 -14.35 -7.07
CA ASP A 92 19.30 -15.53 -7.80
C ASP A 92 17.80 -15.36 -8.14
N GLU A 93 17.41 -15.72 -9.37
CA GLU A 93 16.01 -15.68 -9.78
C GLU A 93 15.21 -16.75 -9.02
N LEU A 94 14.20 -16.32 -8.27
CA LEU A 94 13.21 -17.22 -7.68
C LEU A 94 12.06 -17.46 -8.65
N SER A 95 11.54 -18.68 -8.68
CA SER A 95 10.24 -18.92 -9.29
C SER A 95 9.14 -18.27 -8.47
N TYR A 96 7.98 -18.05 -9.10
CA TYR A 96 6.80 -17.52 -8.41
C TYR A 96 6.45 -18.30 -7.12
N ASP A 97 6.44 -19.63 -7.18
CA ASP A 97 6.15 -20.48 -6.01
C ASP A 97 7.20 -20.37 -4.90
N GLU A 98 8.49 -20.28 -5.25
CA GLU A 98 9.59 -20.13 -4.28
C GLU A 98 9.50 -18.78 -3.57
N PHE A 99 9.18 -17.72 -4.32
CA PHE A 99 8.93 -16.40 -3.76
C PHE A 99 7.72 -16.41 -2.83
N LEU A 100 6.59 -16.97 -3.26
CA LEU A 100 5.39 -17.11 -2.43
C LEU A 100 5.67 -17.92 -1.17
N ASP A 101 6.44 -18.99 -1.29
CA ASP A 101 6.82 -19.81 -0.16
C ASP A 101 7.61 -19.01 0.89
N VAL A 102 8.56 -18.18 0.45
CA VAL A 102 9.29 -17.24 1.31
C VAL A 102 8.36 -16.23 1.95
N GLN A 103 7.39 -15.68 1.21
CA GLN A 103 6.41 -14.72 1.74
C GLN A 103 5.56 -15.34 2.86
N LEU A 104 4.98 -16.50 2.59
CA LEU A 104 4.04 -17.17 3.50
C LEU A 104 4.70 -17.69 4.78
N GLN A 105 6.03 -17.76 4.83
CA GLN A 105 6.78 -18.05 6.07
C GLN A 105 6.63 -16.93 7.11
N PHE A 106 6.36 -15.70 6.70
CA PHE A 106 6.18 -14.56 7.60
C PHE A 106 4.74 -14.47 8.10
N ASP A 107 3.83 -14.06 7.22
CA ASP A 107 2.39 -13.96 7.49
C ASP A 107 1.61 -14.30 6.21
N PRO A 108 0.73 -15.31 6.22
CA PRO A 108 -0.04 -15.70 5.05
C PRO A 108 -1.21 -14.77 4.71
N ASP A 109 -1.58 -13.83 5.59
CA ASP A 109 -2.69 -12.90 5.35
C ASP A 109 -2.22 -11.58 4.71
N VAL A 110 -0.96 -11.15 4.90
CA VAL A 110 -0.54 -9.78 4.56
C VAL A 110 0.88 -9.67 4.00
N PHE A 111 0.96 -9.39 2.69
CA PHE A 111 2.16 -9.01 1.97
C PHE A 111 1.95 -7.66 1.30
N LEU A 112 2.67 -6.64 1.77
CA LEU A 112 2.67 -5.32 1.17
C LEU A 112 3.88 -5.19 0.27
N PHE A 113 3.76 -5.54 -1.02
CA PHE A 113 4.84 -5.16 -1.94
C PHE A 113 4.85 -3.64 -2.11
N HIS A 114 5.82 -2.99 -1.48
CA HIS A 114 6.00 -1.57 -1.63
C HIS A 114 6.65 -1.25 -2.97
N ARG A 115 5.88 -0.65 -3.89
CA ARG A 115 6.43 -0.13 -5.14
C ARG A 115 6.07 1.32 -5.40
N ASN A 116 7.13 2.10 -5.58
CA ASN A 116 7.08 3.50 -5.99
C ASN A 116 6.54 3.63 -7.42
N ALA A 117 5.24 3.92 -7.62
CA ALA A 117 4.67 4.28 -8.93
C ALA A 117 5.11 5.67 -9.43
N GLY A 118 6.26 6.17 -8.99
CA GLY A 118 6.60 7.57 -9.16
C GLY A 118 8.05 7.98 -8.94
N ARG A 119 9.03 7.06 -8.90
CA ARG A 119 10.45 7.50 -8.95
C ARG A 119 10.91 7.94 -10.35
N ARG A 120 10.09 7.74 -11.37
CA ARG A 120 10.09 8.48 -12.62
C ARG A 120 8.62 8.51 -13.01
N GLY A 121 7.94 9.64 -12.81
CA GLY A 121 6.51 9.86 -13.05
C GLY A 121 5.95 9.57 -14.46
N SER A 122 6.14 8.40 -15.03
CA SER A 122 5.36 7.96 -16.19
C SER A 122 3.93 7.72 -15.71
N ILE A 123 3.13 8.79 -15.74
CA ILE A 123 1.90 8.71 -16.48
C ILE A 123 2.30 8.83 -17.95
N GLU A 124 3.04 7.84 -18.47
CA GLU A 124 2.89 7.65 -19.89
C GLU A 124 1.41 7.34 -20.06
N ILE A 125 0.78 7.93 -21.07
CA ILE A 125 -0.55 7.57 -21.54
C ILE A 125 -0.56 6.11 -22.10
N ASP A 126 0.32 5.26 -21.56
CA ASP A 126 0.78 3.98 -22.07
C ASP A 126 0.89 2.89 -20.98
N GLY A 127 0.22 3.08 -19.82
CA GLY A 127 -0.10 2.00 -18.90
C GLY A 127 0.85 1.86 -17.70
N ILE A 128 0.28 1.36 -16.60
CA ILE A 128 0.98 0.84 -15.44
C ILE A 128 2.15 -0.05 -15.91
N PRO A 129 3.42 0.22 -15.50
CA PRO A 129 4.55 -0.57 -15.95
C PRO A 129 4.33 -2.06 -15.65
N ASP A 130 4.71 -2.96 -16.55
CA ASP A 130 4.38 -4.41 -16.51
C ASP A 130 4.57 -5.04 -15.12
N ASN A 131 5.64 -4.62 -14.47
CA ASN A 131 6.04 -5.02 -13.16
C ASN A 131 5.04 -4.68 -12.02
N PHE A 132 4.15 -3.70 -12.20
CA PHE A 132 3.04 -3.39 -11.28
C PHE A 132 1.83 -4.25 -11.61
N ARG A 133 1.68 -4.68 -12.87
CA ARG A 133 0.65 -5.63 -13.28
C ARG A 133 0.96 -7.01 -12.74
N GLU A 134 2.21 -7.44 -12.82
CA GLU A 134 2.68 -8.69 -12.20
C GLU A 134 2.41 -8.71 -10.69
N LEU A 135 2.59 -7.56 -10.01
CA LEU A 135 2.33 -7.48 -8.58
C LEU A 135 0.84 -7.35 -8.25
N GLY A 136 0.07 -6.56 -8.99
CA GLY A 136 -1.40 -6.52 -8.87
C GLY A 136 -2.03 -7.87 -9.18
N ARG A 137 -1.44 -8.60 -10.12
CA ARG A 137 -1.76 -10.00 -10.40
C ARG A 137 -1.46 -10.89 -9.23
N MET A 138 -0.25 -10.83 -8.67
CA MET A 138 0.08 -11.59 -7.47
C MET A 138 -0.95 -11.29 -6.37
N ALA A 139 -1.35 -10.04 -6.21
CA ALA A 139 -2.35 -9.66 -5.24
C ALA A 139 -3.70 -10.38 -5.47
N ILE A 140 -4.16 -10.42 -6.73
CA ILE A 140 -5.37 -11.14 -7.11
C ILE A 140 -5.23 -12.66 -6.93
N ASP A 141 -4.15 -13.25 -7.44
CA ASP A 141 -3.89 -14.70 -7.43
C ASP A 141 -3.78 -15.25 -5.99
N THR A 142 -3.16 -14.46 -5.11
CA THR A 142 -2.93 -14.81 -3.71
C THR A 142 -4.03 -14.31 -2.78
N GLY A 143 -4.89 -13.40 -3.23
CA GLY A 143 -5.81 -12.68 -2.34
C GLY A 143 -5.08 -11.84 -1.29
N ILE A 144 -3.81 -11.52 -1.51
CA ILE A 144 -2.99 -10.70 -0.63
C ILE A 144 -2.95 -9.28 -1.21
N PRO A 145 -2.97 -8.19 -0.43
CA PRO A 145 -3.19 -6.85 -0.96
C PRO A 145 -2.04 -6.32 -1.80
N GLY A 146 -2.37 -5.61 -2.87
CA GLY A 146 -1.39 -4.77 -3.54
C GLY A 146 -1.26 -3.40 -2.88
N LEU A 147 -0.02 -3.01 -2.61
CA LEU A 147 0.32 -1.66 -2.15
C LEU A 147 0.88 -0.83 -3.33
N MET A 148 0.22 0.29 -3.62
CA MET A 148 0.74 1.27 -4.58
C MET A 148 1.21 2.52 -3.86
N THR A 149 2.40 3.01 -4.20
CA THR A 149 2.86 4.31 -3.73
C THR A 149 2.54 5.42 -4.72
N ARG A 150 1.91 6.51 -4.28
CA ARG A 150 1.73 7.75 -5.04
C ARG A 150 2.54 8.88 -4.43
N SER A 151 3.35 9.56 -5.23
CA SER A 151 4.10 10.73 -4.78
C SER A 151 3.28 12.01 -4.96
N ASN A 152 3.27 12.93 -4.00
CA ASN A 152 2.65 14.25 -4.16
C ASN A 152 3.55 15.23 -4.94
N THR A 153 4.15 14.74 -6.03
CA THR A 153 5.07 15.50 -6.85
C THR A 153 4.84 15.27 -8.33
N LEU A 154 5.13 16.29 -9.12
CA LEU A 154 5.00 16.32 -10.55
C LEU A 154 6.36 16.12 -11.24
N SER A 155 6.39 15.20 -12.20
CA SER A 155 7.47 15.10 -13.19
C SER A 155 6.94 15.62 -14.52
N PRO A 156 7.31 16.83 -14.97
CA PRO A 156 6.53 17.54 -16.00
C PRO A 156 6.55 16.87 -17.36
N TRP A 157 7.71 16.39 -17.80
CA TRP A 157 7.88 15.66 -19.06
C TRP A 157 7.05 14.37 -19.17
N GLN A 158 6.48 13.99 -18.04
CA GLN A 158 6.00 12.67 -17.74
C GLN A 158 4.51 12.70 -17.39
N ALA A 159 4.03 13.83 -16.87
CA ALA A 159 2.62 14.14 -16.70
C ALA A 159 2.01 14.97 -17.84
N GLN A 160 2.85 15.67 -18.63
CA GLN A 160 2.37 16.52 -19.72
C GLN A 160 1.58 15.74 -20.77
N PRO A 161 2.00 14.52 -21.21
CA PRO A 161 1.19 13.75 -22.14
C PRO A 161 -0.21 13.52 -21.59
N TRP A 162 -0.34 12.99 -20.37
CA TRP A 162 -1.65 12.76 -19.72
C TRP A 162 -2.55 13.99 -19.77
N TYR A 163 -2.00 15.15 -19.42
CA TYR A 163 -2.73 16.41 -19.47
C TYR A 163 -3.18 16.81 -20.87
N GLU A 164 -2.33 16.62 -21.88
CA GLU A 164 -2.66 16.87 -23.29
C GLU A 164 -3.71 15.89 -23.84
N GLY A 165 -3.86 14.73 -23.21
CA GLY A 165 -4.87 13.73 -23.53
C GLY A 165 -6.27 14.03 -22.99
N LEU A 166 -6.40 14.94 -22.02
CA LEU A 166 -7.70 15.36 -21.48
C LEU A 166 -8.51 16.14 -22.52
N ASN A 167 -9.84 15.98 -22.54
CA ASN A 167 -10.70 16.79 -23.38
C ASN A 167 -10.61 18.27 -22.97
N GLU A 168 -10.90 19.21 -23.88
CA GLU A 168 -10.87 20.65 -23.57
C GLU A 168 -11.75 21.04 -22.36
N GLU A 169 -12.81 20.27 -22.07
CA GLU A 169 -13.70 20.47 -20.91
C GLU A 169 -13.13 19.93 -19.59
N GLU A 170 -12.14 19.02 -19.66
CA GLU A 170 -11.44 18.40 -18.53
C GLU A 170 -10.10 19.10 -18.24
N GLN A 171 -9.65 20.01 -19.11
CA GLN A 171 -8.45 20.79 -18.91
C GLN A 171 -8.65 21.86 -17.82
N PHE A 172 -7.63 22.02 -16.98
CA PHE A 172 -7.69 22.90 -15.81
C PHE A 172 -7.67 24.39 -16.21
N THR A 173 -8.23 25.23 -15.34
CA THR A 173 -8.21 26.69 -15.52
C THR A 173 -7.55 27.39 -14.35
N TYR A 174 -6.74 28.40 -14.62
CA TYR A 174 -6.23 29.32 -13.61
C TYR A 174 -7.38 30.04 -12.89
N PRO A 175 -7.14 30.63 -11.70
CA PRO A 175 -8.18 31.38 -10.99
C PRO A 175 -8.74 32.57 -11.78
N ASP A 176 -8.01 33.09 -12.78
CA ASP A 176 -8.49 34.12 -13.69
C ASP A 176 -9.37 33.61 -14.85
N GLY A 177 -9.63 32.29 -14.90
CA GLY A 177 -10.40 31.58 -15.90
C GLY A 177 -9.64 31.27 -17.19
N SER A 178 -8.34 31.58 -17.28
CA SER A 178 -7.52 31.20 -18.43
C SER A 178 -7.14 29.72 -18.38
N ALA A 179 -7.07 29.06 -19.53
CA ALA A 179 -6.72 27.64 -19.60
C ALA A 179 -5.27 27.41 -19.18
N VAL A 180 -5.04 26.36 -18.40
CA VAL A 180 -3.71 25.82 -18.14
C VAL A 180 -3.22 25.13 -19.41
N THR A 181 -2.07 25.53 -19.95
CA THR A 181 -1.52 24.94 -21.18
C THR A 181 -0.38 23.95 -20.93
N GLU A 182 0.19 23.97 -19.73
CA GLU A 182 1.29 23.10 -19.32
C GLU A 182 0.99 22.59 -17.91
N ILE A 183 1.14 21.29 -17.69
CA ILE A 183 0.86 20.67 -16.38
C ILE A 183 1.76 21.24 -15.27
N ASP A 184 2.91 21.79 -15.66
CA ASP A 184 3.84 22.55 -14.82
C ASP A 184 3.21 23.76 -14.12
N ALA A 185 2.03 24.20 -14.56
CA ALA A 185 1.27 25.24 -13.89
C ALA A 185 0.76 24.83 -12.50
N LEU A 186 0.59 23.54 -12.24
CA LEU A 186 0.03 23.03 -10.98
C LEU A 186 1.02 23.04 -9.81
N VAL A 187 2.27 23.42 -10.04
CA VAL A 187 3.35 23.29 -9.04
C VAL A 187 3.34 24.43 -8.03
N ALA A 188 3.68 24.08 -6.79
CA ALA A 188 3.94 25.05 -5.74
C ALA A 188 5.21 25.86 -6.06
N LYS A 189 5.24 27.13 -5.62
CA LYS A 189 6.36 28.04 -5.85
C LYS A 189 6.86 28.63 -4.54
N ASN A 190 8.16 28.90 -4.45
CA ASN A 190 8.73 29.65 -3.35
C ASN A 190 8.48 31.15 -3.52
N ARG A 191 8.88 31.95 -2.53
CA ARG A 191 8.75 33.42 -2.54
C ARG A 191 9.41 34.11 -3.74
N ASP A 192 10.45 33.52 -4.34
CA ASP A 192 11.12 34.06 -5.54
C ASP A 192 10.35 33.74 -6.84
N GLY A 193 9.25 32.99 -6.75
CA GLY A 193 8.44 32.52 -7.88
C GLY A 193 9.02 31.30 -8.59
N ASP A 194 10.09 30.71 -8.04
CA ASP A 194 10.69 29.48 -8.56
C ASP A 194 9.89 28.26 -8.06
N PRO A 195 9.68 27.22 -8.89
CA PRO A 195 9.06 25.99 -8.43
C PRO A 195 9.83 25.35 -7.29
N HIS A 196 9.11 24.79 -6.32
CA HIS A 196 9.70 23.93 -5.30
C HIS A 196 10.22 22.65 -5.95
N VAL A 197 11.55 22.49 -5.99
CA VAL A 197 12.25 21.39 -6.70
C VAL A 197 13.03 20.50 -5.75
N LEU A 198 12.98 19.20 -5.99
CA LEU A 198 13.81 18.22 -5.30
C LEU A 198 15.18 18.13 -5.99
N LYS A 199 16.22 18.72 -5.38
CA LYS A 199 17.55 18.97 -5.97
C LYS A 199 18.42 17.72 -6.27
N GLU A 200 17.93 16.50 -6.09
CA GLU A 200 18.77 15.30 -6.07
C GLU A 200 18.88 14.52 -7.38
N GLU A 201 18.18 14.89 -8.46
CA GLU A 201 18.20 14.07 -9.68
C GLU A 201 18.69 14.84 -10.92
N ASP A 202 19.80 14.37 -11.49
CA ASP A 202 20.43 14.82 -12.75
C ASP A 202 19.52 14.70 -14.00
N GLN A 203 18.22 14.39 -13.86
CA GLN A 203 17.32 13.96 -14.95
C GLN A 203 16.07 14.83 -15.17
N GLY A 204 16.00 16.03 -14.59
CA GLY A 204 14.85 16.93 -14.71
C GLY A 204 14.09 16.96 -13.38
N SER A 205 14.02 18.15 -12.79
CA SER A 205 13.56 18.36 -11.42
C SER A 205 12.13 17.85 -11.20
N VAL A 206 11.95 16.90 -10.29
CA VAL A 206 10.67 16.59 -9.67
C VAL A 206 10.20 17.81 -8.87
N LYS A 207 8.97 18.27 -9.12
CA LYS A 207 8.38 19.49 -8.54
C LYS A 207 7.27 19.14 -7.55
N VAL A 208 7.09 19.95 -6.52
CA VAL A 208 5.99 19.75 -5.56
C VAL A 208 4.70 20.35 -6.11
N LEU A 209 3.58 19.64 -6.00
CA LEU A 209 2.27 20.14 -6.42
C LEU A 209 1.74 21.18 -5.43
N SER A 210 1.04 22.19 -5.93
CA SER A 210 0.29 23.12 -5.08
C SER A 210 -0.96 22.42 -4.54
N PRO A 211 -1.22 22.48 -3.22
CA PRO A 211 -2.47 21.98 -2.65
C PRO A 211 -3.69 22.83 -3.08
N PHE A 212 -3.46 24.00 -3.70
CA PHE A 212 -4.51 24.93 -4.11
C PHE A 212 -4.88 24.84 -5.60
N ALA A 213 -4.14 24.09 -6.42
CA ALA A 213 -4.36 24.06 -7.86
C ALA A 213 -5.54 23.14 -8.26
N ASP A 214 -6.38 23.62 -9.19
CA ASP A 214 -7.67 23.04 -9.63
C ASP A 214 -7.58 21.66 -10.34
N GLY A 215 -6.38 21.08 -10.44
CA GLY A 215 -6.15 19.75 -11.02
C GLY A 215 -5.39 18.80 -10.11
N THR A 216 -4.99 19.23 -8.92
CA THR A 216 -4.10 18.43 -8.08
C THR A 216 -4.78 17.18 -7.54
N ILE A 217 -6.06 17.27 -7.14
CA ILE A 217 -6.82 16.12 -6.63
C ILE A 217 -6.99 15.08 -7.73
N GLU A 218 -7.43 15.47 -8.91
CA GLU A 218 -7.61 14.59 -10.06
C GLU A 218 -6.28 13.93 -10.47
N PHE A 219 -5.20 14.71 -10.55
CA PHE A 219 -3.87 14.18 -10.85
C PHE A 219 -3.42 13.11 -9.85
N LEU A 220 -3.76 13.24 -8.57
CA LEU A 220 -3.37 12.27 -7.54
C LEU A 220 -4.31 11.05 -7.49
N ALA A 221 -5.62 11.27 -7.60
CA ALA A 221 -6.64 10.26 -7.41
C ALA A 221 -6.84 9.34 -8.63
N THR A 222 -6.80 9.87 -9.86
CA THR A 222 -7.09 9.08 -11.07
C THR A 222 -6.21 7.83 -11.19
N PRO A 223 -4.88 7.90 -11.04
CA PRO A 223 -4.04 6.70 -11.09
C PRO A 223 -4.32 5.71 -9.95
N MET A 224 -4.80 6.17 -8.79
CA MET A 224 -5.19 5.28 -7.68
C MET A 224 -6.47 4.53 -8.01
N ILE A 225 -7.48 5.23 -8.56
CA ILE A 225 -8.74 4.62 -9.01
C ILE A 225 -8.44 3.53 -10.05
N GLU A 226 -7.63 3.86 -11.05
CA GLU A 226 -7.17 2.89 -12.05
C GLU A 226 -6.45 1.71 -11.39
N ALA A 227 -5.53 1.97 -10.44
CA ALA A 227 -4.80 0.92 -9.74
C ALA A 227 -5.71 -0.06 -8.99
N VAL A 228 -6.85 0.39 -8.44
CA VAL A 228 -7.81 -0.51 -7.78
C VAL A 228 -8.33 -1.58 -8.75
N GLU A 229 -8.52 -1.23 -10.02
CA GLU A 229 -8.93 -2.16 -11.06
C GLU A 229 -7.92 -3.30 -11.26
N PHE A 230 -6.64 -3.08 -10.92
CA PHE A 230 -5.56 -4.07 -11.02
C PHE A 230 -5.33 -4.86 -9.72
N GLY A 231 -6.23 -4.78 -8.73
CA GLY A 231 -6.11 -5.53 -7.48
C GLY A 231 -5.40 -4.81 -6.34
N TYR A 232 -5.07 -3.52 -6.52
CA TYR A 232 -4.54 -2.71 -5.44
C TYR A 232 -5.68 -2.26 -4.52
N SER A 233 -5.49 -2.44 -3.22
CA SER A 233 -6.46 -2.03 -2.20
C SER A 233 -5.82 -1.19 -1.10
N THR A 234 -4.53 -0.90 -1.24
CA THR A 234 -3.76 -0.11 -0.29
C THR A 234 -2.91 0.93 -1.04
N PHE A 235 -2.95 2.18 -0.57
CA PHE A 235 -2.23 3.29 -1.14
C PHE A 235 -1.33 3.98 -0.11
N PHE A 236 -0.05 4.06 -0.44
CA PHE A 236 0.91 4.86 0.29
C PHE A 236 1.14 6.20 -0.41
N ILE A 237 0.81 7.31 0.23
CA ILE A 237 1.04 8.64 -0.34
C ILE A 237 2.39 9.17 0.19
N ASP A 238 3.41 9.21 -0.67
CA ASP A 238 4.73 9.72 -0.33
C ASP A 238 4.69 11.24 -0.15
N PHE A 239 4.51 11.62 1.11
CA PHE A 239 4.42 12.99 1.60
C PHE A 239 5.78 13.62 1.94
N ALA A 240 6.84 12.82 2.10
CA ALA A 240 8.18 13.27 2.54
C ALA A 240 8.76 14.43 1.69
N LYS A 241 8.19 14.65 0.51
CA LYS A 241 8.58 15.68 -0.45
C LYS A 241 7.92 17.04 -0.22
N LEU A 242 6.78 17.12 0.48
CA LEU A 242 6.20 18.41 0.93
C LEU A 242 6.99 19.03 2.07
N GLN A 243 7.57 18.21 2.95
CA GLN A 243 8.57 18.68 3.92
C GLN A 243 9.73 19.43 3.24
N ARG A 244 10.04 19.04 1.98
CA ARG A 244 11.07 19.65 1.14
C ARG A 244 10.58 20.88 0.36
N LEU A 245 9.31 21.31 0.50
CA LEU A 245 8.91 22.67 0.12
C LEU A 245 9.89 23.67 0.76
N GLY A 246 10.38 23.39 1.97
CA GLY A 246 11.35 24.28 2.62
C GLY A 246 10.82 25.70 2.75
N GLY A 247 9.49 25.87 2.76
CA GLY A 247 8.83 27.15 2.59
C GLY A 247 7.33 27.05 2.31
N LEU A 248 6.72 28.20 2.06
CA LEU A 248 5.29 28.35 1.76
C LEU A 248 5.04 28.22 0.25
N ASP A 249 3.80 27.93 -0.16
CA ASP A 249 3.42 28.04 -1.57
C ASP A 249 3.00 29.48 -1.91
N HIS A 250 3.76 30.12 -2.80
CA HIS A 250 3.55 31.45 -3.38
C HIS A 250 3.07 31.36 -4.84
N SER A 251 2.52 30.22 -5.26
CA SER A 251 1.91 30.10 -6.58
C SER A 251 0.69 31.02 -6.72
N VAL A 252 0.29 31.29 -7.96
CA VAL A 252 -0.93 32.07 -8.25
C VAL A 252 -2.18 31.45 -7.64
N TRP A 253 -2.16 30.12 -7.42
CA TRP A 253 -3.23 29.38 -6.77
C TRP A 253 -3.31 29.71 -5.29
N ALA A 254 -2.18 29.64 -4.58
CA ALA A 254 -2.11 29.98 -3.16
C ALA A 254 -2.42 31.45 -2.88
N GLU A 255 -1.94 32.38 -3.74
CA GLU A 255 -2.27 33.80 -3.62
C GLU A 255 -3.77 34.06 -3.83
N SER A 256 -4.38 33.39 -4.81
CA SER A 256 -5.83 33.50 -5.03
C SER A 256 -6.61 32.93 -3.85
N ALA A 257 -6.23 31.74 -3.37
CA ALA A 257 -6.86 31.12 -2.22
C ALA A 257 -6.73 31.97 -0.94
N PHE A 258 -5.61 32.67 -0.75
CA PHE A 258 -5.44 33.58 0.37
C PHE A 258 -6.32 34.82 0.25
N ARG A 259 -6.47 35.40 -0.95
CA ARG A 259 -7.45 36.49 -1.17
C ARG A 259 -8.88 36.02 -0.89
N ASP A 260 -9.27 34.87 -1.42
CA ASP A 260 -10.60 34.28 -1.15
C ASP A 260 -10.83 33.99 0.34
N HIS A 261 -9.77 33.67 1.07
CA HIS A 261 -9.81 33.51 2.52
C HIS A 261 -10.01 34.85 3.23
N LEU A 262 -9.22 35.87 2.89
CA LEU A 262 -9.36 37.23 3.43
C LEU A 262 -10.76 37.82 3.16
N GLU A 263 -11.35 37.56 2.00
CA GLU A 263 -12.72 38.00 1.67
C GLU A 263 -13.79 37.41 2.60
N LYS A 264 -13.54 36.24 3.19
CA LYS A 264 -14.45 35.55 4.12
C LYS A 264 -14.30 36.07 5.55
N LEU A 265 -13.21 36.76 5.87
CA LEU A 265 -12.99 37.35 7.18
C LEU A 265 -13.90 38.57 7.41
N SER A 266 -14.31 38.78 8.65
CA SER A 266 -15.04 39.99 9.03
C SER A 266 -14.13 41.22 8.99
N SER A 267 -14.73 42.40 8.81
CA SER A 267 -13.98 43.68 8.89
C SER A 267 -13.26 43.90 10.22
N ASN A 268 -13.60 43.15 11.28
CA ASN A 268 -12.86 43.20 12.54
C ASN A 268 -11.59 42.34 12.49
N GLU A 269 -11.67 41.14 11.92
CA GLU A 269 -10.54 40.24 11.71
C GLU A 269 -9.54 40.84 10.72
N LEU A 270 -9.99 41.42 9.60
CA LEU A 270 -9.12 42.14 8.67
C LEU A 270 -8.37 43.29 9.36
N ARG A 271 -9.06 44.05 10.21
CA ARG A 271 -8.42 45.12 10.99
C ARG A 271 -7.41 44.60 12.02
N THR A 272 -7.59 43.39 12.57
CA THR A 272 -6.57 42.77 13.44
C THR A 272 -5.34 42.31 12.67
N LEU A 273 -5.49 41.97 11.39
CA LEU A 273 -4.39 41.71 10.47
C LEU A 273 -3.72 43.00 9.95
N GLY A 274 -4.33 44.17 10.21
CA GLY A 274 -3.84 45.46 9.71
C GLY A 274 -4.29 45.81 8.29
N LEU A 275 -5.34 45.14 7.80
CA LEU A 275 -5.93 45.34 6.47
C LEU A 275 -7.25 46.12 6.54
N GLU A 276 -7.56 46.91 5.51
CA GLU A 276 -8.89 47.47 5.29
C GLU A 276 -9.67 46.62 4.27
N ASP A 277 -11.02 46.64 4.34
CA ASP A 277 -11.87 45.83 3.44
C ASP A 277 -11.58 46.12 1.94
N ASP A 278 -11.22 47.37 1.60
CA ASP A 278 -10.92 47.80 0.22
C ASP A 278 -9.55 47.30 -0.28
N ASP A 279 -8.69 46.74 0.57
CA ASP A 279 -7.34 46.28 0.21
C ASP A 279 -7.32 44.81 -0.25
N VAL A 280 -8.32 44.00 0.14
CA VAL A 280 -8.33 42.52 -0.01
C VAL A 280 -8.16 42.08 -1.46
N ASP A 281 -8.95 42.61 -2.40
CA ASP A 281 -8.92 42.23 -3.82
C ASP A 281 -7.53 42.42 -4.46
N SER A 282 -6.74 43.37 -3.94
CA SER A 282 -5.42 43.73 -4.46
C SER A 282 -4.26 43.22 -3.60
N PHE A 283 -4.56 42.49 -2.52
CA PHE A 283 -3.54 42.05 -1.58
C PHE A 283 -2.65 40.97 -2.22
N ASP A 284 -1.33 41.22 -2.17
CA ASP A 284 -0.29 40.31 -2.62
C ASP A 284 0.55 39.91 -1.40
N VAL A 285 0.31 38.68 -0.92
CA VAL A 285 1.00 38.14 0.26
C VAL A 285 2.48 37.89 0.00
N SER A 286 2.86 37.60 -1.25
CA SER A 286 4.25 37.37 -1.66
C SER A 286 5.04 38.67 -1.61
N GLU A 287 4.49 39.77 -2.15
CA GLU A 287 5.07 41.11 -2.04
C GLU A 287 5.17 41.54 -0.57
N TYR A 288 4.07 41.36 0.19
CA TYR A 288 4.03 41.69 1.61
C TYR A 288 5.13 40.98 2.43
N LEU A 289 5.25 39.65 2.30
CA LEU A 289 6.25 38.85 3.03
C LEU A 289 7.69 39.07 2.53
N THR A 290 7.87 39.58 1.32
CA THR A 290 9.18 39.99 0.80
C THR A 290 9.61 41.33 1.42
N ASP A 291 8.66 42.25 1.60
CA ASP A 291 8.89 43.56 2.23
C ASP A 291 8.99 43.50 3.76
N LEU A 292 8.46 42.43 4.36
CA LEU A 292 8.62 42.13 5.78
C LEU A 292 10.12 41.83 6.04
N GLU A 293 10.88 42.86 6.42
CA GLU A 293 12.32 42.80 6.77
C GLU A 293 12.56 41.98 8.06
N LEU A 294 12.11 40.72 8.09
CA LEU A 294 12.27 39.82 9.23
C LEU A 294 13.75 39.57 9.47
N GLY A 295 14.24 40.08 10.60
CA GLY A 295 15.61 39.88 11.04
C GLY A 295 15.79 38.52 11.71
N ASN A 296 17.04 38.09 11.88
CA ASN A 296 17.38 36.82 12.53
C ASN A 296 17.01 36.74 14.03
N ASP A 297 16.55 37.84 14.63
CA ASP A 297 16.33 37.94 16.08
C ASP A 297 14.86 37.69 16.50
N GLU A 298 13.89 37.79 15.58
CA GLU A 298 12.46 37.54 15.85
C GLU A 298 11.85 36.58 14.82
N PRO A 299 11.08 35.57 15.26
CA PRO A 299 10.50 34.60 14.34
C PRO A 299 9.43 35.27 13.46
N PRO A 300 9.27 34.85 12.19
CA PRO A 300 8.20 35.33 11.31
C PRO A 300 6.81 35.23 11.95
N ALA A 301 6.61 34.25 12.83
CA ALA A 301 5.38 34.02 13.58
C ALA A 301 4.92 35.20 14.46
N VAL A 302 5.72 36.26 14.68
CA VAL A 302 5.20 37.48 15.34
C VAL A 302 4.25 38.29 14.46
N ASP A 303 4.35 38.14 13.14
CA ASP A 303 3.51 38.84 12.17
C ASP A 303 2.14 38.15 12.00
N PRO A 304 1.01 38.88 12.15
CA PRO A 304 -0.31 38.28 12.08
C PRO A 304 -0.70 37.80 10.67
N ILE A 305 -0.24 38.46 9.60
CA ILE A 305 -0.55 38.05 8.22
C ILE A 305 0.23 36.78 7.88
N TYR A 306 1.50 36.69 8.30
CA TYR A 306 2.28 35.47 8.17
C TYR A 306 1.60 34.29 8.86
N ARG A 307 1.12 34.45 10.11
CA ARG A 307 0.42 33.37 10.82
C ARG A 307 -0.83 32.90 10.09
N GLU A 308 -1.66 33.85 9.64
CA GLU A 308 -2.88 33.55 8.89
C GLU A 308 -2.59 32.77 7.60
N PHE A 309 -1.57 33.21 6.86
CA PHE A 309 -1.17 32.55 5.62
C PHE A 309 -0.58 31.15 5.88
N LEU A 310 0.28 30.98 6.88
CA LEU A 310 0.83 29.68 7.27
C LEU A 310 -0.28 28.69 7.67
N LEU A 311 -1.27 29.13 8.45
CA LEU A 311 -2.41 28.28 8.83
C LEU A 311 -3.24 27.86 7.62
N LEU A 312 -3.52 28.78 6.69
CA LEU A 312 -4.21 28.43 5.44
C LEU A 312 -3.46 27.35 4.66
N GLN A 313 -2.13 27.45 4.58
CA GLN A 313 -1.27 26.49 3.86
C GLN A 313 -1.37 25.09 4.48
N HIS A 314 -1.25 24.97 5.80
CA HIS A 314 -1.38 23.68 6.49
C HIS A 314 -2.80 23.10 6.37
N LYS A 315 -3.85 23.93 6.46
CA LYS A 315 -5.24 23.50 6.23
C LYS A 315 -5.43 22.96 4.82
N ALA A 316 -4.89 23.63 3.80
CA ALA A 316 -4.99 23.20 2.41
C ALA A 316 -4.26 21.87 2.16
N ILE A 317 -3.09 21.66 2.77
CA ILE A 317 -2.38 20.38 2.71
C ILE A 317 -3.23 19.25 3.30
N LYS A 318 -3.83 19.45 4.48
CA LYS A 318 -4.71 18.46 5.11
C LYS A 318 -5.93 18.15 4.23
N GLN A 319 -6.63 19.20 3.78
CA GLN A 319 -7.81 19.09 2.92
C GLN A 319 -7.52 18.40 1.58
N GLN A 320 -6.33 18.62 1.02
CA GLN A 320 -5.91 17.94 -0.20
C GLN A 320 -5.92 16.41 -0.02
N PHE A 321 -5.41 15.88 1.09
CA PHE A 321 -5.43 14.43 1.32
C PHE A 321 -6.82 13.89 1.60
N GLU A 322 -7.61 14.60 2.40
CA GLU A 322 -9.03 14.28 2.61
C GLU A 322 -9.75 14.14 1.27
N GLN A 323 -9.60 15.13 0.39
CA GLN A 323 -10.24 15.13 -0.92
C GLN A 323 -9.73 14.04 -1.86
N VAL A 324 -8.42 13.73 -1.87
CA VAL A 324 -7.89 12.61 -2.66
C VAL A 324 -8.48 11.29 -2.19
N ILE A 325 -8.47 11.04 -0.87
CA ILE A 325 -8.99 9.81 -0.28
C ILE A 325 -10.49 9.67 -0.55
N ASP A 326 -11.26 10.73 -0.32
CA ASP A 326 -12.70 10.75 -0.58
C ASP A 326 -13.01 10.53 -2.06
N THR A 327 -12.22 11.11 -2.97
CA THR A 327 -12.39 10.93 -4.41
C THR A 327 -12.18 9.48 -4.82
N VAL A 328 -11.12 8.84 -4.31
CA VAL A 328 -10.87 7.41 -4.62
C VAL A 328 -11.95 6.52 -4.01
N ARG A 329 -12.32 6.73 -2.75
CA ARG A 329 -13.37 5.93 -2.07
C ARG A 329 -14.77 6.10 -2.65
N SER A 330 -15.05 7.25 -3.26
CA SER A 330 -16.35 7.53 -3.88
C SER A 330 -16.44 7.01 -5.32
N ALA A 331 -15.35 6.50 -5.89
CA ALA A 331 -15.37 5.87 -7.21
C ALA A 331 -16.12 4.52 -7.16
N ASP A 332 -16.61 4.07 -8.32
CA ASP A 332 -17.26 2.76 -8.47
C ASP A 332 -16.18 1.67 -8.51
N LEU A 333 -15.72 1.25 -7.34
CA LEU A 333 -14.56 0.37 -7.19
C LEU A 333 -14.94 -1.11 -7.11
N PRO A 334 -14.10 -2.03 -7.64
CA PRO A 334 -14.29 -3.48 -7.53
C PRO A 334 -13.96 -4.06 -6.14
N THR A 335 -13.69 -3.22 -5.15
CA THR A 335 -13.37 -3.59 -3.75
C THR A 335 -14.23 -2.78 -2.79
N GLU A 336 -14.62 -3.40 -1.68
CA GLU A 336 -15.42 -2.74 -0.64
C GLU A 336 -14.59 -1.81 0.26
N ARG A 337 -13.27 -2.02 0.30
CA ARG A 337 -12.37 -1.27 1.17
C ARG A 337 -11.08 -0.92 0.45
N VAL A 338 -10.68 0.34 0.62
CA VAL A 338 -9.41 0.89 0.17
C VAL A 338 -8.79 1.63 1.34
N GLU A 339 -7.53 1.28 1.61
CA GLU A 339 -6.78 1.82 2.72
C GLU A 339 -5.70 2.80 2.24
N PHE A 340 -5.49 3.85 3.02
CA PHE A 340 -4.55 4.91 2.74
C PHE A 340 -3.64 5.14 3.94
N TYR A 341 -2.37 5.40 3.65
CA TYR A 341 -1.45 5.95 4.62
C TYR A 341 -0.42 6.83 3.94
N ALA A 342 0.32 7.61 4.72
CA ALA A 342 1.33 8.53 4.20
C ALA A 342 2.53 8.63 5.13
N ASN A 343 3.64 9.07 4.54
CA ASN A 343 4.85 9.42 5.28
C ASN A 343 4.60 10.58 6.22
N GLY A 344 4.34 10.29 7.49
CA GLY A 344 4.13 11.38 8.44
C GLY A 344 5.17 11.52 9.52
N PHE A 345 6.13 10.63 9.73
CA PHE A 345 7.28 10.97 10.58
C PHE A 345 8.60 10.44 10.03
N MET A 346 9.57 11.31 9.74
CA MET A 346 10.89 10.89 9.26
C MET A 346 11.93 10.96 10.39
N GLY A 347 12.24 9.81 11.00
CA GLY A 347 13.11 9.72 12.19
C GLY A 347 14.58 10.09 11.93
N ASP A 348 15.08 9.97 10.70
CA ASP A 348 16.50 10.14 10.33
C ASP A 348 17.11 11.49 10.70
N ASP A 349 16.33 12.55 10.50
CA ASP A 349 16.84 13.92 10.48
C ASP A 349 16.14 14.84 11.50
N PHE A 350 15.10 14.36 12.19
CA PHE A 350 14.19 15.18 13.02
C PHE A 350 13.87 16.54 12.38
N ARG A 351 13.79 16.59 11.05
CA ARG A 351 13.14 17.69 10.33
C ARG A 351 11.64 17.48 10.46
N ASN A 352 11.17 17.35 11.70
CA ASN A 352 9.77 17.24 12.01
C ASN A 352 9.15 18.57 11.62
N THR A 353 8.53 18.59 10.46
CA THR A 353 7.77 19.74 10.02
C THR A 353 6.40 19.67 10.69
N PRO A 354 5.75 20.79 11.01
CA PRO A 354 4.47 20.80 11.73
C PRO A 354 3.36 19.98 11.04
N ASP A 355 3.39 19.93 9.71
CA ASP A 355 2.50 19.15 8.85
C ASP A 355 2.49 17.66 9.18
N LEU A 356 3.63 17.10 9.53
CA LEU A 356 3.77 15.68 9.89
C LEU A 356 2.92 15.22 11.06
N MET A 357 2.49 16.15 11.91
CA MET A 357 1.68 15.83 13.07
C MET A 357 0.21 15.64 12.71
N HIS A 358 -0.30 16.45 11.78
CA HIS A 358 -1.75 16.54 11.53
C HIS A 358 -2.20 15.89 10.22
N ILE A 359 -1.28 15.62 9.30
CA ILE A 359 -1.63 14.95 8.05
C ILE A 359 -2.13 13.52 8.24
N HIS A 360 -1.89 12.90 9.40
CA HIS A 360 -2.33 11.53 9.69
C HIS A 360 -3.84 11.38 9.91
N ASP A 361 -4.55 12.47 10.20
CA ASP A 361 -5.99 12.47 10.47
C ASP A 361 -6.84 11.81 9.37
N PRO A 362 -6.64 12.11 8.07
CA PRO A 362 -7.44 11.48 7.00
C PRO A 362 -7.02 10.04 6.65
N PHE A 363 -5.90 9.54 7.15
CA PHE A 363 -5.38 8.20 6.81
C PHE A 363 -5.89 7.11 7.77
N ASP A 364 -5.87 5.86 7.32
CA ASP A 364 -6.36 4.73 8.12
C ASP A 364 -5.34 4.25 9.16
N LEU A 365 -4.06 4.50 8.91
CA LEU A 365 -2.96 4.17 9.81
C LEU A 365 -1.86 5.23 9.78
N VAL A 366 -1.04 5.24 10.83
CA VAL A 366 0.14 6.09 10.93
C VAL A 366 1.33 5.34 10.35
N PHE A 367 2.03 5.95 9.40
CA PHE A 367 3.23 5.39 8.82
C PHE A 367 4.46 6.24 9.15
N LEU A 368 5.42 5.60 9.81
CA LEU A 368 6.67 6.20 10.28
C LEU A 368 7.83 5.75 9.39
N GLU A 369 8.66 6.70 8.97
CA GLU A 369 9.92 6.46 8.26
C GLU A 369 11.16 6.70 9.13
N ASP A 370 11.60 5.68 9.85
CA ASP A 370 12.79 5.79 10.71
C ASP A 370 13.95 4.93 10.21
N THR A 371 15.13 5.52 10.05
CA THR A 371 16.36 4.76 9.83
C THR A 371 16.58 3.98 11.08
N PRO A 372 16.73 2.65 10.94
CA PRO A 372 17.11 1.90 12.09
C PRO A 372 18.38 2.46 12.72
N SER A 373 18.30 2.61 14.03
CA SER A 373 19.40 3.04 14.86
C SER A 373 20.26 1.83 15.24
N VAL A 374 21.54 2.06 15.58
CA VAL A 374 22.42 1.03 16.13
C VAL A 374 22.69 1.38 17.61
N PRO A 375 21.98 0.74 18.55
CA PRO A 375 22.21 0.94 19.98
C PRO A 375 23.62 0.52 20.41
N PRO A 376 24.12 1.02 21.56
CA PRO A 376 23.43 1.93 22.50
C PRO A 376 23.56 3.41 22.14
N ASP A 377 24.42 3.75 21.19
CA ASP A 377 24.75 5.15 20.84
C ASP A 377 23.53 5.91 20.32
N PHE A 378 22.56 5.19 19.77
CA PHE A 378 21.38 5.76 19.18
C PHE A 378 20.18 4.85 19.46
N VAL A 379 19.31 5.27 20.37
CA VAL A 379 18.03 4.61 20.67
C VAL A 379 16.91 5.58 20.32
N ARG A 380 15.90 5.09 19.60
CA ARG A 380 14.82 5.89 18.99
C ARG A 380 13.42 5.39 19.40
N ASP A 381 13.30 4.80 20.57
CA ASP A 381 12.02 4.35 21.16
C ASP A 381 10.91 5.40 21.12
N PHE A 382 11.25 6.68 21.32
CA PHE A 382 10.31 7.79 21.24
C PHE A 382 9.67 7.99 19.85
N VAL A 383 10.29 7.54 18.76
CA VAL A 383 9.73 7.65 17.41
C VAL A 383 8.46 6.81 17.30
N TYR A 384 8.47 5.61 17.89
CA TYR A 384 7.31 4.72 17.93
C TYR A 384 6.17 5.34 18.73
N LYS A 385 6.50 5.83 19.94
CA LYS A 385 5.54 6.48 20.83
C LYS A 385 4.95 7.76 20.24
N PHE A 386 5.75 8.51 19.47
CA PHE A 386 5.26 9.65 18.70
C PHE A 386 4.22 9.22 17.66
N GLY A 387 4.48 8.14 16.91
CA GLY A 387 3.51 7.63 15.95
C GLY A 387 2.21 7.18 16.59
N VAL A 388 2.29 6.51 17.75
CA VAL A 388 1.09 6.12 18.52
C VAL A 388 0.29 7.37 18.92
N ALA A 389 0.97 8.41 19.41
CA ALA A 389 0.33 9.69 19.74
C ALA A 389 -0.29 10.38 18.52
N ALA A 390 0.42 10.42 17.38
CA ALA A 390 -0.08 11.01 16.13
C ALA A 390 -1.30 10.27 15.57
N GLY A 391 -1.46 8.98 15.91
CA GLY A 391 -2.64 8.17 15.61
C GLY A 391 -3.75 8.27 16.65
N HIS A 392 -3.68 9.25 17.55
CA HIS A 392 -4.59 9.41 18.69
C HIS A 392 -4.68 8.18 19.60
N PHE A 393 -3.66 7.33 19.62
CA PHE A 393 -3.71 6.02 20.29
C PHE A 393 -4.78 5.07 19.74
N GLN A 394 -5.45 5.42 18.64
CA GLN A 394 -6.54 4.64 18.04
C GLN A 394 -6.13 3.98 16.73
N LYS A 395 -5.19 4.60 16.01
CA LYS A 395 -4.75 4.11 14.70
C LYS A 395 -3.57 3.14 14.84
N PRO A 396 -3.53 2.06 14.05
CA PRO A 396 -2.34 1.25 13.91
C PRO A 396 -1.15 2.10 13.46
N VAL A 397 0.04 1.76 13.96
CA VAL A 397 1.28 2.44 13.57
C VAL A 397 2.21 1.44 12.89
N ILE A 398 2.64 1.77 11.67
CA ILE A 398 3.57 0.98 10.87
C ILE A 398 4.90 1.72 10.75
N LEU A 399 6.01 1.02 11.00
CA LEU A 399 7.36 1.55 10.86
C LEU A 399 8.08 1.00 9.64
N HIS A 400 8.61 1.87 8.80
CA HIS A 400 9.33 1.51 7.59
C HIS A 400 10.59 2.33 7.33
N ARG A 401 11.75 1.69 7.21
CA ARG A 401 12.85 2.22 6.39
C ARG A 401 13.92 1.17 6.14
N SER A 402 14.77 1.41 5.16
CA SER A 402 15.96 0.61 4.85
C SER A 402 17.24 1.34 5.30
N MET A 403 18.24 0.61 5.82
CA MET A 403 19.58 1.14 6.12
C MET A 403 20.49 0.93 4.90
N TRP A 404 20.83 1.99 4.16
CA TRP A 404 21.62 1.89 2.92
C TRP A 404 22.83 2.82 2.91
N GLU A 405 23.86 2.44 2.13
CA GLU A 405 25.18 3.09 2.05
C GLU A 405 25.15 4.60 1.71
N GLY A 406 24.06 5.10 1.12
CA GLY A 406 23.89 6.51 0.77
C GLY A 406 23.70 7.45 1.95
N TYR A 407 23.34 6.92 3.12
CA TYR A 407 23.32 7.67 4.36
C TYR A 407 24.56 7.35 5.19
N ASP A 408 25.14 8.35 5.88
CA ASP A 408 26.11 8.13 6.98
C ASP A 408 25.54 7.22 8.12
N ALA A 409 24.29 6.76 7.96
CA ALA A 409 23.49 5.92 8.84
C ALA A 409 23.94 4.46 8.94
N LEU A 410 24.92 3.98 8.16
CA LEU A 410 25.40 2.60 8.39
C LEU A 410 26.13 2.47 9.74
N GLN A 411 26.54 3.57 10.38
CA GLN A 411 27.09 3.57 11.74
C GLN A 411 28.23 2.55 11.97
N GLY A 412 28.98 2.25 10.90
CA GLY A 412 30.10 1.30 10.92
C GLY A 412 29.75 -0.16 10.57
N LEU A 413 28.49 -0.45 10.24
CA LEU A 413 28.07 -1.73 9.68
C LEU A 413 28.57 -1.89 8.23
N ASP A 414 29.01 -3.10 7.88
CA ASP A 414 29.40 -3.46 6.51
C ASP A 414 28.14 -3.95 5.79
N PRO A 415 27.68 -3.27 4.74
CA PRO A 415 26.48 -3.67 4.04
C PRO A 415 26.67 -4.92 3.17
N ALA A 416 27.83 -5.57 3.21
CA ALA A 416 28.04 -6.93 2.72
C ALA A 416 27.82 -8.03 3.77
N ASP A 417 27.69 -7.69 5.05
CA ASP A 417 27.43 -8.63 6.14
C ASP A 417 25.92 -8.73 6.46
N GLU A 418 25.51 -9.83 7.11
CA GLU A 418 24.14 -10.04 7.61
C GLU A 418 24.05 -9.67 9.10
N TYR A 419 22.95 -9.01 9.51
CA TYR A 419 22.72 -8.59 10.90
C TYR A 419 21.36 -9.05 11.46
N PRO A 420 21.07 -10.36 11.50
CA PRO A 420 19.80 -10.86 12.01
C PRO A 420 19.48 -10.44 13.44
N THR A 421 20.47 -10.33 14.34
CA THR A 421 20.23 -9.93 15.74
C THR A 421 19.77 -8.47 15.83
N LEU A 422 20.41 -7.58 15.06
CA LEU A 422 19.96 -6.19 14.94
C LEU A 422 18.54 -6.07 14.38
N LEU A 423 18.20 -6.91 13.39
CA LEU A 423 16.85 -6.95 12.81
C LEU A 423 15.80 -7.39 13.84
N GLN A 424 16.10 -8.40 14.66
CA GLN A 424 15.24 -8.80 15.79
C GLN A 424 15.05 -7.66 16.78
N LEU A 425 16.14 -6.95 17.12
CA LEU A 425 16.10 -5.83 18.05
C LEU A 425 15.16 -4.72 17.57
N GLN A 426 15.23 -4.34 16.29
CA GLN A 426 14.38 -3.30 15.72
C GLN A 426 12.89 -3.69 15.72
N VAL A 427 12.58 -4.95 15.45
CA VAL A 427 11.18 -5.43 15.51
C VAL A 427 10.71 -5.48 16.94
N ALA A 428 11.52 -6.03 17.86
CA ALA A 428 11.21 -6.02 19.29
C ALA A 428 10.94 -4.60 19.81
N GLU A 429 11.77 -3.63 19.41
CA GLU A 429 11.62 -2.23 19.80
C GLU A 429 10.29 -1.64 19.31
N ALA A 430 9.90 -1.89 18.05
CA ALA A 430 8.64 -1.40 17.52
C ALA A 430 7.44 -2.00 18.27
N TYR A 431 7.35 -3.33 18.38
CA TYR A 431 6.22 -3.99 19.04
C TYR A 431 6.14 -3.66 20.53
N ALA A 432 7.29 -3.55 21.22
CA ALA A 432 7.34 -3.11 22.61
C ALA A 432 6.81 -1.69 22.83
N ASN A 433 6.66 -0.88 21.77
CA ASN A 433 6.18 0.50 21.82
C ASN A 433 4.88 0.72 21.02
N GLY A 434 4.11 -0.35 20.78
CA GLY A 434 2.79 -0.27 20.13
C GLY A 434 2.84 -0.04 18.61
N CYS A 435 3.99 -0.29 17.98
CA CYS A 435 4.19 -0.15 16.55
C CYS A 435 4.46 -1.50 15.88
N ARG A 436 4.05 -1.63 14.62
CA ARG A 436 4.31 -2.81 13.78
C ARG A 436 5.49 -2.51 12.85
N LYS A 437 6.55 -3.30 12.93
CA LYS A 437 7.70 -3.19 12.01
C LYS A 437 7.66 -4.31 10.98
N PRO A 438 7.22 -4.03 9.75
CA PRO A 438 7.30 -4.98 8.65
C PRO A 438 8.71 -5.48 8.40
N PRO A 439 8.93 -6.80 8.26
CA PRO A 439 10.17 -7.35 7.71
C PRO A 439 10.42 -6.81 6.30
N ASN A 440 11.62 -6.25 6.07
CA ASN A 440 12.04 -5.80 4.75
C ASN A 440 12.68 -6.99 4.02
N LEU A 441 11.97 -7.56 3.06
CA LEU A 441 12.41 -8.80 2.39
C LEU A 441 13.46 -8.57 1.34
N SER A 442 13.48 -7.38 0.77
CA SER A 442 14.55 -6.89 -0.09
C SER A 442 14.67 -5.41 0.19
N GLY A 443 15.73 -5.03 0.90
CA GLY A 443 15.94 -3.64 1.22
C GLY A 443 16.33 -2.88 -0.04
N GLY A 444 15.43 -2.08 -0.64
CA GLY A 444 15.73 -0.98 -1.59
C GLY A 444 16.60 -1.25 -2.84
N ALA A 445 17.16 -2.45 -3.01
CA ALA A 445 18.17 -2.82 -4.00
C ALA A 445 17.66 -2.72 -5.45
N GLY A 446 16.38 -2.42 -5.63
CA GLY A 446 15.78 -2.01 -6.91
C GLY A 446 16.38 -0.74 -7.52
N HIS A 447 17.33 -0.06 -6.88
CA HIS A 447 18.01 1.10 -7.46
C HIS A 447 19.37 0.80 -8.11
N THR A 448 20.00 -0.35 -7.83
CA THR A 448 21.17 -0.99 -8.51
C THR A 448 21.90 -1.87 -7.49
N HIS A 449 22.69 -2.88 -7.93
CA HIS A 449 23.70 -3.60 -7.11
C HIS A 449 24.67 -2.72 -6.31
N ARG A 450 24.61 -1.40 -6.47
CA ARG A 450 25.45 -0.42 -5.76
C ARG A 450 24.85 0.01 -4.44
N GLU A 451 23.53 -0.07 -4.27
CA GLU A 451 22.89 0.27 -2.99
C GLU A 451 22.89 -0.97 -2.10
N LYS A 452 23.97 -1.14 -1.35
CA LYS A 452 24.06 -2.21 -0.36
C LYS A 452 23.23 -1.83 0.87
N VAL A 453 22.37 -2.74 1.33
CA VAL A 453 21.40 -2.50 2.40
C VAL A 453 21.62 -3.49 3.55
N VAL A 454 21.77 -2.96 4.76
CA VAL A 454 22.16 -3.72 5.96
C VAL A 454 20.98 -4.47 6.59
N ASN A 455 19.75 -4.01 6.36
CA ASN A 455 18.55 -4.51 7.03
C ASN A 455 17.67 -5.41 6.16
N ASN A 456 18.31 -6.20 5.31
CA ASN A 456 17.65 -7.14 4.43
C ASN A 456 17.38 -8.48 5.16
N TRP A 457 16.15 -8.99 5.08
CA TRP A 457 15.75 -10.22 5.77
C TRP A 457 15.96 -11.48 4.93
N VAL A 458 16.05 -11.33 3.60
CA VAL A 458 16.25 -12.43 2.66
C VAL A 458 17.68 -12.34 2.09
N ARG A 459 18.34 -13.48 1.96
CA ARG A 459 19.65 -13.61 1.33
C ARG A 459 19.55 -13.52 -0.18
N GLU A 460 20.68 -13.31 -0.85
CA GLU A 460 20.77 -13.29 -2.32
C GLU A 460 20.20 -14.55 -2.99
N ASP A 461 20.19 -15.70 -2.29
CA ASP A 461 19.62 -16.98 -2.75
C ASP A 461 18.12 -17.16 -2.46
N GLY A 462 17.46 -16.12 -1.94
CA GLY A 462 16.04 -16.15 -1.58
C GLY A 462 15.72 -16.76 -0.21
N THR A 463 16.71 -17.23 0.55
CA THR A 463 16.45 -17.85 1.87
C THR A 463 16.40 -16.82 3.00
N VAL A 464 15.62 -17.11 4.04
CA VAL A 464 15.57 -16.31 5.28
C VAL A 464 16.41 -17.01 6.35
N PRO A 465 17.25 -16.30 7.12
CA PRO A 465 17.94 -16.88 8.27
C PRO A 465 16.96 -17.52 9.28
N ASP A 466 17.22 -18.78 9.69
CA ASP A 466 16.39 -19.51 10.68
C ASP A 466 16.10 -18.70 11.94
N VAL A 467 17.08 -17.93 12.41
CA VAL A 467 16.97 -17.07 13.59
C VAL A 467 15.92 -15.95 13.42
N LEU A 468 15.72 -15.44 12.20
CA LEU A 468 14.68 -14.47 11.90
C LEU A 468 13.32 -15.16 11.76
N LEU A 469 13.26 -16.34 11.12
CA LEU A 469 12.03 -17.13 11.02
C LEU A 469 11.50 -17.55 12.41
N ASP A 470 12.38 -18.02 13.28
CA ASP A 470 12.03 -18.36 14.67
C ASP A 470 11.52 -17.14 15.44
N PHE A 471 12.11 -15.97 15.19
CA PHE A 471 11.67 -14.73 15.80
C PHE A 471 10.31 -14.26 15.27
N VAL A 472 10.07 -14.36 13.96
CA VAL A 472 8.77 -14.06 13.34
C VAL A 472 7.69 -14.97 13.89
N LYS A 473 7.98 -16.28 13.99
CA LYS A 473 7.08 -17.23 14.66
C LYS A 473 6.80 -16.80 16.10
N PHE A 474 7.82 -16.41 16.86
CA PHE A 474 7.65 -15.90 18.23
C PHE A 474 6.74 -14.67 18.29
N VAL A 475 6.96 -13.66 17.44
CA VAL A 475 6.11 -12.45 17.42
C VAL A 475 4.68 -12.87 17.09
N ARG A 476 4.48 -13.64 16.00
CA ARG A 476 3.18 -14.08 15.50
C ARG A 476 2.36 -14.88 16.51
N VAL A 477 2.95 -15.88 17.14
CA VAL A 477 2.20 -16.73 18.09
C VAL A 477 1.77 -16.00 19.36
N HIS A 478 2.35 -14.83 19.64
CA HIS A 478 1.99 -13.96 20.76
C HIS A 478 1.22 -12.70 20.32
N GLU A 479 0.70 -12.66 19.10
CA GLU A 479 -0.13 -11.57 18.55
C GLU A 479 -1.13 -11.01 19.56
N ARG A 480 -1.84 -11.88 20.30
CA ARG A 480 -2.83 -11.48 21.31
C ARG A 480 -2.31 -10.53 22.41
N PHE A 481 -1.00 -10.49 22.66
CA PHE A 481 -0.37 -9.63 23.68
C PHE A 481 0.30 -8.41 23.05
N LEU A 482 0.46 -8.43 21.74
CA LEU A 482 1.22 -7.44 20.99
C LEU A 482 0.31 -6.55 20.12
N MET A 483 -0.97 -6.93 20.00
CA MET A 483 -2.02 -6.20 19.31
C MET A 483 -2.94 -5.47 20.29
N ASP A 484 -3.31 -4.26 19.87
CA ASP A 484 -4.26 -3.37 20.52
C ASP A 484 -4.04 -3.14 22.03
N PRO A 485 -2.80 -3.01 22.54
CA PRO A 485 -2.61 -2.76 23.95
C PRO A 485 -2.66 -1.24 24.22
N ASP A 486 -3.41 -0.84 25.25
CA ASP A 486 -3.49 0.56 25.67
C ASP A 486 -2.21 0.92 26.43
N PRO A 487 -1.48 2.00 26.09
CA PRO A 487 -0.34 2.41 26.90
C PRO A 487 -0.79 2.77 28.32
N GLU A 488 -0.12 2.18 29.31
CA GLU A 488 -0.37 2.39 30.74
C GLU A 488 0.88 2.99 31.41
N ASN A 489 1.59 3.89 30.73
CA ASN A 489 2.79 4.50 31.30
C ASN A 489 2.40 5.62 32.29
N ASP A 490 3.19 5.81 33.36
CA ASP A 490 2.88 6.81 34.40
C ASP A 490 3.38 8.23 34.06
N VAL A 491 4.24 8.33 33.05
CA VAL A 491 4.87 9.59 32.65
C VAL A 491 4.47 9.91 31.22
N ALA A 492 4.09 11.16 30.95
CA ALA A 492 3.95 11.67 29.60
C ALA A 492 5.00 12.73 29.29
N VAL A 493 5.42 12.82 28.03
CA VAL A 493 6.27 13.91 27.53
C VAL A 493 5.51 14.64 26.43
N VAL A 494 5.32 15.95 26.63
CA VAL A 494 4.57 16.80 25.69
C VAL A 494 5.45 17.19 24.51
N TYR A 495 4.89 17.01 23.31
CA TYR A 495 5.39 17.52 22.05
C TYR A 495 4.35 18.51 21.49
N SER A 496 4.70 19.80 21.38
CA SER A 496 3.71 20.85 21.09
C SER A 496 3.70 21.22 19.61
N LEU A 497 2.60 20.89 18.90
CA LEU A 497 2.39 21.31 17.52
C LEU A 497 2.38 22.85 17.38
N PRO A 498 1.72 23.64 18.25
CA PRO A 498 1.82 25.10 18.17
C PRO A 498 3.26 25.60 18.32
N THR A 499 4.04 25.05 19.26
CA THR A 499 5.46 25.43 19.41
C THR A 499 6.25 25.13 18.14
N MET A 500 6.05 23.95 17.56
CA MET A 500 6.68 23.55 16.30
C MET A 500 6.26 24.44 15.13
N LEU A 501 4.96 24.70 14.98
CA LEU A 501 4.37 25.50 13.91
C LEU A 501 5.02 26.89 13.82
N TRP A 502 5.14 27.55 14.96
CA TRP A 502 5.63 28.93 15.00
C TRP A 502 7.14 29.07 15.02
N HIS A 503 7.87 27.99 15.30
CA HIS A 503 9.34 27.96 15.25
C HIS A 503 9.88 27.33 13.97
N TYR A 504 9.01 26.92 13.04
CA TYR A 504 9.39 26.33 11.76
C TYR A 504 9.08 27.27 10.59
N ALA A 505 10.09 28.03 10.16
CA ALA A 505 9.99 28.92 9.01
C ALA A 505 11.29 28.84 8.17
N PRO A 506 11.49 27.74 7.41
CA PRO A 506 12.72 27.45 6.70
C PRO A 506 13.14 28.51 5.67
N GLU A 507 12.21 29.26 5.05
CA GLU A 507 12.53 30.38 4.15
C GLU A 507 13.29 31.53 4.84
N TRP A 508 13.23 31.58 6.17
CA TRP A 508 13.93 32.56 7.00
C TRP A 508 15.04 31.91 7.88
N ASP A 509 15.43 30.67 7.59
CA ASP A 509 16.40 29.88 8.39
C ASP A 509 15.95 29.62 9.85
N TRP A 510 14.64 29.60 10.13
CA TRP A 510 14.09 29.24 11.44
C TRP A 510 13.67 27.76 11.47
N TYR A 511 14.25 27.02 12.41
CA TYR A 511 13.97 25.60 12.65
C TYR A 511 13.69 25.40 14.13
N ALA A 512 12.67 24.62 14.48
CA ALA A 512 12.24 24.33 15.85
C ALA A 512 13.21 23.43 16.66
N MET A 513 14.51 23.55 16.41
CA MET A 513 15.55 22.67 16.94
C MET A 513 15.62 22.69 18.46
N ASP A 514 15.36 23.84 19.09
CA ASP A 514 15.43 23.96 20.55
C ASP A 514 14.34 23.11 21.23
N HIS A 515 13.13 23.05 20.69
CA HIS A 515 12.08 22.17 21.23
C HIS A 515 12.41 20.69 20.95
N ILE A 516 12.83 20.37 19.71
CA ILE A 516 13.19 19.00 19.30
C ILE A 516 14.31 18.43 20.18
N GLU A 517 15.41 19.16 20.35
CA GLU A 517 16.58 18.67 21.11
C GLU A 517 16.28 18.51 22.59
N SER A 518 15.39 19.34 23.14
CA SER A 518 14.98 19.26 24.53
C SER A 518 13.99 18.14 24.79
N PHE A 519 13.08 17.90 23.84
CA PHE A 519 12.23 16.71 23.85
C PHE A 519 13.07 15.44 23.79
N ARG A 520 14.04 15.37 22.86
CA ARG A 520 14.98 14.24 22.76
C ARG A 520 15.73 14.01 24.05
N GLY A 521 16.16 15.07 24.72
CA GLY A 521 16.88 14.91 25.97
C GLY A 521 16.03 14.48 27.14
N ALA A 522 14.78 14.94 27.22
CA ALA A 522 13.81 14.47 28.20
C ALA A 522 13.57 12.95 28.07
N VAL A 523 13.27 12.45 26.87
CA VAL A 523 12.99 11.02 26.67
C VAL A 523 14.23 10.14 26.92
N GLN A 524 15.43 10.61 26.56
CA GLN A 524 16.68 9.92 26.87
C GLN A 524 16.96 9.82 28.38
N ILE A 525 16.61 10.87 29.15
CA ILE A 525 16.72 10.83 30.61
C ILE A 525 15.74 9.82 31.19
N LEU A 526 14.48 9.83 30.75
CA LEU A 526 13.47 8.89 31.24
C LEU A 526 13.89 7.43 30.99
N ARG A 527 14.39 7.13 29.79
CA ARG A 527 14.94 5.80 29.45
C ARG A 527 16.08 5.40 30.40
N ARG A 528 17.08 6.26 30.61
CA ARG A 528 18.22 5.96 31.51
C ARG A 528 17.81 5.77 32.97
N LEU A 529 16.73 6.41 33.38
CA LEU A 529 16.16 6.27 34.72
C LEU A 529 15.16 5.11 34.82
N ASN A 530 14.86 4.43 33.71
CA ASN A 530 13.87 3.36 33.59
C ASN A 530 12.44 3.80 33.95
N TYR A 531 12.09 5.03 33.60
CA TYR A 531 10.69 5.47 33.60
C TYR A 531 10.07 5.14 32.25
N ALA A 532 9.07 4.28 32.26
CA ALA A 532 8.21 4.08 31.11
C ALA A 532 7.41 5.37 30.87
N TYR A 533 7.24 5.74 29.61
CA TYR A 533 6.62 7.02 29.26
C TYR A 533 5.81 6.93 27.97
N ASP A 534 4.82 7.81 27.84
CA ASP A 534 4.11 8.10 26.60
C ASP A 534 4.51 9.46 26.02
N VAL A 535 4.24 9.65 24.74
CA VAL A 535 4.31 10.96 24.09
C VAL A 535 2.90 11.50 24.01
N ILE A 536 2.72 12.76 24.39
CA ILE A 536 1.46 13.48 24.22
C ILE A 536 1.69 14.64 23.25
N ILE A 537 0.91 14.71 22.18
CA ILE A 537 0.89 15.82 21.23
C ILE A 537 -0.15 16.83 21.69
N PHE A 538 0.31 18.06 21.91
CA PHE A 538 -0.60 19.20 22.06
C PHE A 538 -0.87 19.78 20.68
N GLY A 539 -2.14 19.74 20.30
CA GLY A 539 -2.65 20.16 19.00
C GLY A 539 -2.70 21.67 18.82
N HIS A 540 -3.05 22.07 17.60
CA HIS A 540 -3.44 23.43 17.29
C HIS A 540 -4.90 23.34 16.80
N ASP A 541 -5.82 24.05 17.45
CA ASP A 541 -7.28 23.88 17.31
C ASP A 541 -7.78 23.85 15.85
N ASP A 542 -7.12 24.60 14.98
CA ASP A 542 -7.43 24.71 13.56
C ASP A 542 -6.86 23.60 12.65
N LEU A 543 -5.89 22.82 13.14
CA LEU A 543 -5.13 21.85 12.36
C LEU A 543 -5.33 20.43 12.87
N TRP A 544 -5.38 20.26 14.19
CA TRP A 544 -5.35 18.95 14.84
C TRP A 544 -6.10 18.99 16.18
N ASP A 545 -7.13 18.16 16.30
CA ASP A 545 -7.96 18.03 17.50
C ASP A 545 -7.24 17.13 18.51
N ASP A 546 -6.80 17.68 19.63
CA ASP A 546 -6.06 16.94 20.66
C ASP A 546 -6.94 16.50 21.84
N SER A 547 -8.26 16.62 21.75
CA SER A 547 -9.18 16.34 22.87
C SER A 547 -8.95 14.96 23.51
N GLU A 548 -8.76 13.91 22.71
CA GLU A 548 -8.48 12.56 23.19
C GLU A 548 -7.16 12.47 23.97
N GLN A 549 -6.17 13.26 23.59
CA GLN A 549 -4.90 13.33 24.31
C GLN A 549 -5.01 14.11 25.62
N LEU A 550 -5.81 15.18 25.63
CA LEU A 550 -6.07 15.98 26.83
C LEU A 550 -6.80 15.15 27.89
N ASP A 551 -7.74 14.30 27.49
CA ASP A 551 -8.46 13.39 28.38
C ASP A 551 -7.52 12.37 29.09
N ARG A 552 -6.34 12.10 28.50
CA ARG A 552 -5.33 11.21 29.10
C ARG A 552 -4.46 11.90 30.15
N LEU A 553 -4.40 13.23 30.20
CA LEU A 553 -3.46 13.95 31.08
C LEU A 553 -3.59 13.56 32.56
N ALA A 554 -4.82 13.33 33.02
CA ALA A 554 -5.11 12.92 34.40
C ALA A 554 -4.74 11.46 34.72
N GLN A 555 -4.42 10.65 33.71
CA GLN A 555 -3.98 9.26 33.86
C GLN A 555 -2.49 9.18 34.25
N TYR A 556 -1.72 10.24 33.99
CA TYR A 556 -0.29 10.29 34.27
C TYR A 556 -0.02 10.86 35.66
N ASP A 557 0.95 10.26 36.35
CA ASP A 557 1.51 10.78 37.59
C ASP A 557 2.34 12.04 37.34
N ALA A 558 3.07 12.07 36.21
CA ALA A 558 3.89 13.20 35.82
C ALA A 558 3.80 13.51 34.32
N VAL A 559 3.78 14.80 33.97
CA VAL A 559 3.80 15.28 32.59
C VAL A 559 4.98 16.23 32.41
N LEU A 560 5.92 15.88 31.53
CA LEU A 560 7.09 16.67 31.20
C LEU A 560 6.83 17.61 30.02
N PHE A 561 7.23 18.88 30.18
CA PHE A 561 7.12 19.95 29.18
C PHE A 561 8.52 20.42 28.78
N PRO A 562 9.19 19.71 27.85
CA PRO A 562 10.53 20.08 27.42
C PRO A 562 10.50 21.28 26.46
N ASN A 563 10.82 22.47 26.97
CA ASN A 563 10.91 23.70 26.19
C ASN A 563 9.65 23.99 25.34
N VAL A 564 8.47 23.79 25.92
CA VAL A 564 7.18 24.10 25.27
C VAL A 564 6.91 25.59 25.39
N ALA A 565 6.77 26.28 24.25
CA ALA A 565 6.61 27.74 24.20
C ALA A 565 5.15 28.18 24.13
N ALA A 566 4.32 27.40 23.42
CA ALA A 566 2.94 27.73 23.07
C ALA A 566 1.98 26.58 23.39
N ILE A 567 0.85 26.90 24.03
CA ILE A 567 -0.26 25.98 24.38
C ILE A 567 -1.60 26.72 24.34
N SER A 568 -2.71 26.04 24.04
CA SER A 568 -4.05 26.63 24.00
C SER A 568 -4.69 26.82 25.38
N ASP A 569 -5.73 27.65 25.44
CA ASP A 569 -6.53 27.82 26.66
C ASP A 569 -7.19 26.49 27.08
N GLU A 570 -7.60 25.65 26.12
CA GLU A 570 -8.15 24.32 26.38
C GLU A 570 -7.11 23.38 26.98
N GLN A 571 -5.89 23.37 26.43
CA GLN A 571 -4.75 22.65 26.99
C GLN A 571 -4.41 23.11 28.41
N VAL A 572 -4.46 24.42 28.69
CA VAL A 572 -4.26 24.96 30.04
C VAL A 572 -5.37 24.49 31.00
N MET A 573 -6.62 24.46 30.54
CA MET A 573 -7.74 23.98 31.36
C MET A 573 -7.60 22.48 31.68
N ALA A 574 -7.35 21.64 30.68
CA ALA A 574 -7.17 20.20 30.86
C ALA A 574 -5.98 19.87 31.77
N LEU A 575 -4.85 20.58 31.58
CA LEU A 575 -3.68 20.43 32.43
C LEU A 575 -3.98 20.82 33.89
N ASN A 576 -4.68 21.94 34.12
CA ASN A 576 -5.06 22.34 35.47
C ASN A 576 -5.99 21.32 36.15
N GLU A 577 -6.91 20.73 35.39
CA GLU A 577 -7.76 19.65 35.89
C GLU A 577 -6.94 18.41 36.28
N ALA A 578 -6.01 17.97 35.43
CA ALA A 578 -5.10 16.86 35.75
C ALA A 578 -4.25 17.16 37.01
N LEU A 579 -3.71 18.38 37.10
CA LEU A 579 -2.93 18.84 38.26
C LEU A 579 -3.74 18.85 39.56
N ASP A 580 -5.03 19.18 39.49
CA ASP A 580 -5.96 19.11 40.62
C ASP A 580 -6.26 17.66 41.04
N GLN A 581 -6.19 16.71 40.09
CA GLN A 581 -6.41 15.28 40.32
C GLN A 581 -5.19 14.53 40.86
N GLY A 582 -3.99 15.12 40.77
CA GLY A 582 -2.79 14.58 41.41
C GLY A 582 -1.55 14.57 40.53
N THR A 583 -1.72 14.76 39.22
CA THR A 583 -0.62 14.86 38.26
C THR A 583 0.37 15.95 38.66
N THR A 584 1.65 15.72 38.40
CA THR A 584 2.72 16.72 38.52
C THR A 584 3.16 17.20 37.15
N MET A 585 3.20 18.52 36.92
CA MET A 585 3.83 19.10 35.74
C MET A 585 5.30 19.40 36.00
N ILE A 586 6.17 19.00 35.09
CA ILE A 586 7.60 19.31 35.14
C ILE A 586 8.02 20.00 33.85
N ALA A 587 8.31 21.30 33.89
CA ALA A 587 8.74 22.06 32.71
C ALA A 587 10.23 22.38 32.72
N THR A 588 10.87 22.31 31.55
CA THR A 588 12.27 22.72 31.34
C THR A 588 12.34 23.82 30.28
N GLY A 589 13.32 24.71 30.38
CA GLY A 589 13.38 25.92 29.54
C GLY A 589 12.39 27.03 29.94
N GLY A 590 11.52 26.80 30.94
CA GLY A 590 10.54 27.75 31.45
C GLY A 590 9.09 27.29 31.29
N PHE A 591 8.14 28.12 31.70
CA PHE A 591 6.72 27.89 31.41
C PHE A 591 6.39 28.31 29.97
N PRO A 592 5.40 27.66 29.34
CA PRO A 592 4.76 28.19 28.14
C PRO A 592 4.33 29.64 28.39
N SER A 593 4.62 30.52 27.45
CA SER A 593 4.41 31.98 27.60
C SER A 593 3.55 32.58 26.48
N ARG A 594 3.05 31.71 25.60
CA ARG A 594 2.27 32.05 24.42
C ARG A 594 1.07 31.12 24.30
N ASP A 595 0.03 31.61 23.66
CA ASP A 595 -1.11 30.81 23.25
C ASP A 595 -0.83 30.02 21.96
N GLU A 596 -1.81 29.25 21.50
CA GLU A 596 -1.75 28.47 20.26
C GLU A 596 -1.57 29.34 19.01
N GLN A 597 -1.91 30.64 19.07
CA GLN A 597 -1.68 31.64 18.02
C GLN A 597 -0.36 32.40 18.18
N TYR A 598 0.55 31.90 19.03
CA TYR A 598 1.85 32.50 19.35
C TYR A 598 1.79 33.89 19.99
N MET A 599 0.64 34.32 20.50
CA MET A 599 0.46 35.61 21.14
C MET A 599 0.89 35.52 22.61
N THR A 600 1.59 36.53 23.10
CA THR A 600 1.95 36.59 24.52
C THR A 600 0.70 36.84 25.35
N THR A 601 0.35 35.86 26.18
CA THR A 601 -0.76 35.97 27.12
C THR A 601 -0.18 36.09 28.54
N ILE A 602 -0.61 37.11 29.28
CA ILE A 602 -0.22 37.27 30.71
C ILE A 602 -0.80 36.10 31.53
N ASP A 603 -1.93 35.57 31.08
CA ASP A 603 -2.70 34.57 31.81
C ASP A 603 -2.14 33.15 31.65
N THR A 604 -1.49 32.74 30.55
CA THR A 604 -0.96 31.36 30.41
C THR A 604 0.10 31.06 31.47
N GLY A 605 1.11 31.93 31.59
CA GLY A 605 2.18 31.76 32.56
C GLY A 605 1.69 31.81 34.03
N GLU A 606 0.72 32.66 34.36
CA GLU A 606 0.14 32.71 35.72
C GLU A 606 -0.83 31.54 35.98
N SER A 607 -1.60 31.10 34.98
CA SER A 607 -2.61 30.05 35.12
C SER A 607 -2.03 28.65 35.27
N VAL A 608 -0.77 28.45 34.87
CA VAL A 608 -0.06 27.16 35.00
C VAL A 608 0.81 27.11 36.28
N THR A 609 0.83 28.19 37.08
CA THR A 609 1.48 28.19 38.41
C THR A 609 0.68 27.43 39.48
N HIS A 610 0.58 26.12 39.33
CA HIS A 610 -0.03 25.22 40.29
C HIS A 610 0.97 24.73 41.35
N ARG A 611 0.48 24.24 42.50
CA ARG A 611 1.33 23.70 43.57
C ARG A 611 2.09 22.42 43.18
N ASN A 612 1.58 21.72 42.16
CA ASN A 612 2.17 20.51 41.59
C ASN A 612 2.92 20.83 40.28
N SER A 613 3.33 22.08 40.07
CA SER A 613 4.16 22.48 38.93
C SER A 613 5.60 22.73 39.38
N ILE A 614 6.55 22.08 38.74
CA ILE A 614 8.00 22.21 38.98
C ILE A 614 8.62 22.77 37.70
N VAL A 615 9.40 23.85 37.81
CA VAL A 615 10.03 24.49 36.65
C VAL A 615 11.53 24.63 36.82
N PHE A 616 12.23 24.14 35.80
CA PHE A 616 13.67 24.27 35.64
C PHE A 616 13.95 25.34 34.57
N SER A 617 14.80 26.30 34.90
CA SER A 617 15.26 27.30 33.94
C SER A 617 16.25 26.74 32.92
N ASP A 618 16.94 25.67 33.31
CA ASP A 618 17.88 24.98 32.44
C ASP A 618 17.09 24.05 31.51
N ASP A 619 17.54 23.97 30.26
CA ASP A 619 16.91 23.17 29.24
C ASP A 619 17.63 21.82 29.04
N LEU A 620 16.89 20.81 28.57
CA LEU A 620 17.34 19.42 28.46
C LEU A 620 17.91 19.10 27.08
N THR A 621 18.80 19.93 26.54
CA THR A 621 19.36 19.68 25.21
C THR A 621 20.22 18.42 25.17
N SER A 622 20.21 17.70 24.04
CA SER A 622 20.96 16.45 23.85
C SER A 622 22.46 16.53 24.17
N SER A 623 23.10 17.66 23.84
CA SER A 623 24.53 17.88 24.09
C SER A 623 24.91 17.98 25.57
N ALA A 624 23.94 18.23 26.47
CA ALA A 624 24.16 18.25 27.91
C ALA A 624 24.13 16.85 28.55
N LEU A 625 23.63 15.83 27.82
CA LEU A 625 23.32 14.50 28.35
C LEU A 625 24.53 13.56 28.41
N ASP A 626 25.67 13.97 27.89
CA ASP A 626 26.90 13.17 27.92
C ASP A 626 27.49 13.00 29.33
N THR A 627 26.98 13.67 30.40
CA THR A 627 27.67 13.61 31.71
C THR A 627 26.87 13.43 33.01
N THR A 628 25.55 13.65 33.13
CA THR A 628 24.74 13.22 34.32
C THR A 628 23.29 13.67 34.19
N VAL A 629 22.34 12.85 34.68
CA VAL A 629 20.95 13.30 34.92
C VAL A 629 20.96 14.39 36.01
N PRO A 630 20.27 15.54 35.83
CA PRO A 630 20.18 16.55 36.88
C PRO A 630 19.53 15.98 38.14
N ASP A 631 20.21 16.08 39.29
CA ASP A 631 19.74 15.52 40.57
C ASP A 631 18.33 16.02 40.95
N ASP A 632 18.04 17.30 40.70
CA ASP A 632 16.75 17.91 41.02
C ASP A 632 15.62 17.39 40.11
N LEU A 633 15.90 17.08 38.84
CA LEU A 633 14.93 16.48 37.93
C LEU A 633 14.63 15.03 38.33
N ASN A 634 15.68 14.27 38.66
CA ASN A 634 15.51 12.89 39.14
C ASN A 634 14.72 12.85 40.45
N ALA A 635 14.99 13.80 41.38
CA ALA A 635 14.22 13.93 42.60
C ALA A 635 12.75 14.26 42.32
N ALA A 636 12.47 15.21 41.41
CA ALA A 636 11.12 15.55 41.00
C ALA A 636 10.37 14.33 40.43
N LEU A 637 10.98 13.58 39.52
CA LEU A 637 10.38 12.35 38.97
C LEU A 637 10.13 11.30 40.05
N THR A 638 11.10 11.07 40.94
CA THR A 638 11.00 10.08 42.03
C THR A 638 9.89 10.44 43.02
N ASP A 639 9.69 11.73 43.30
CA ASP A 639 8.67 12.21 44.23
C ASP A 639 7.25 12.21 43.59
N SER A 640 7.17 12.26 42.25
CA SER A 640 5.92 12.35 41.51
C SER A 640 5.38 11.01 41.04
N VAL A 641 6.23 10.11 40.57
CA VAL A 641 5.82 8.84 39.95
C VAL A 641 5.62 7.77 41.03
N THR A 642 4.43 7.20 41.07
CA THR A 642 4.01 6.24 42.11
C THR A 642 4.46 4.83 41.80
N ARG A 643 4.21 4.36 40.57
CA ARG A 643 4.60 3.03 40.12
C ARG A 643 6.04 3.05 39.60
N THR A 644 6.88 2.20 40.18
CA THR A 644 8.27 2.07 39.74
C THR A 644 8.61 0.64 39.39
N ILE A 645 9.28 0.46 38.25
CA ILE A 645 9.88 -0.82 37.86
C ILE A 645 11.39 -0.66 38.01
N ARG A 646 11.98 -1.47 38.89
CA ARG A 646 13.41 -1.39 39.19
C ARG A 646 14.06 -2.71 38.88
N PHE A 647 15.27 -2.68 38.33
CA PHE A 647 16.04 -3.89 38.11
C PHE A 647 17.45 -3.82 38.66
N SER A 648 18.03 -4.99 38.94
CA SER A 648 19.37 -5.09 39.50
C SER A 648 20.44 -4.94 38.40
N GLY A 649 21.20 -3.85 38.43
CA GLY A 649 22.35 -3.64 37.55
C GLY A 649 22.35 -2.27 36.89
N ASP A 650 23.48 -1.94 36.26
CA ASP A 650 23.59 -0.84 35.31
C ASP A 650 23.49 -1.50 33.92
N ILE A 651 22.26 -1.60 33.41
CA ILE A 651 21.95 -2.23 32.12
C ILE A 651 21.12 -1.24 31.31
N ASP A 652 21.38 -1.17 30.00
CA ASP A 652 20.61 -0.32 29.10
C ASP A 652 19.40 -1.08 28.55
N VAL A 653 18.24 -0.86 29.16
CA VAL A 653 16.99 -1.56 28.83
C VAL A 653 15.86 -0.56 28.61
N GLY A 654 15.19 -0.65 27.47
CA GLY A 654 13.93 0.04 27.20
C GLY A 654 12.79 -0.61 27.98
N LEU A 655 11.96 0.23 28.60
CA LEU A 655 10.80 -0.17 29.39
C LEU A 655 9.53 0.47 28.84
N THR A 656 8.53 -0.36 28.57
CA THR A 656 7.18 0.08 28.20
C THR A 656 6.15 -0.77 28.92
N ILE A 657 5.10 -0.12 29.42
CA ILE A 657 3.98 -0.77 30.11
C ILE A 657 2.73 -0.57 29.27
N MET A 658 1.99 -1.65 29.05
CA MET A 658 0.73 -1.62 28.33
C MET A 658 -0.33 -2.41 29.08
N GLY A 659 -1.59 -2.03 28.90
CA GLY A 659 -2.77 -2.67 29.45
C GLY A 659 -3.58 -3.38 28.37
N GLN A 660 -4.32 -4.41 28.79
CA GLN A 660 -5.38 -5.01 27.99
C GLN A 660 -6.67 -5.04 28.80
N ALA A 661 -7.54 -4.06 28.55
CA ALA A 661 -8.76 -3.84 29.32
C ALA A 661 -9.69 -5.07 29.35
N ASP A 662 -9.79 -5.79 28.23
CA ASP A 662 -10.67 -6.96 28.10
C ASP A 662 -10.28 -8.13 29.03
N ASN A 663 -9.00 -8.24 29.41
CA ASN A 663 -8.47 -9.34 30.20
C ASN A 663 -7.92 -8.92 31.56
N GLU A 664 -8.01 -7.63 31.93
CA GLU A 664 -7.36 -7.06 33.12
C GLU A 664 -5.88 -7.49 33.23
N GLN A 665 -5.13 -7.37 32.13
CA GLN A 665 -3.71 -7.77 32.05
C GLN A 665 -2.81 -6.55 31.89
N THR A 666 -1.68 -6.54 32.62
CA THR A 666 -0.58 -5.60 32.39
C THR A 666 0.57 -6.32 31.70
N ILE A 667 1.05 -5.75 30.60
CA ILE A 667 2.15 -6.24 29.80
C ILE A 667 3.34 -5.31 29.99
N ILE A 668 4.47 -5.86 30.43
CA ILE A 668 5.69 -5.09 30.69
C ILE A 668 6.77 -5.56 29.72
N HIS A 669 7.14 -4.70 28.77
CA HIS A 669 8.19 -4.98 27.79
C HIS A 669 9.56 -4.54 28.28
N PHE A 670 10.57 -5.39 28.05
CA PHE A 670 11.98 -5.15 28.30
C PHE A 670 12.76 -5.37 27.01
N VAL A 671 13.29 -4.29 26.42
CA VAL A 671 14.11 -4.34 25.20
C VAL A 671 15.57 -4.08 25.59
N ASN A 672 16.46 -5.02 25.29
CA ASN A 672 17.88 -4.87 25.60
C ASN A 672 18.60 -4.06 24.52
N TYR A 673 19.30 -2.99 24.90
CA TYR A 673 20.05 -2.13 23.97
C TYR A 673 21.56 -2.36 23.97
N GLU A 674 22.06 -3.34 24.73
CA GLU A 674 23.48 -3.72 24.74
C GLU A 674 23.88 -4.57 23.51
N TYR A 675 23.64 -4.03 22.31
CA TYR A 675 23.99 -4.64 21.02
C TYR A 675 25.46 -4.39 20.65
N ASN A 676 26.12 -5.41 20.08
CA ASN A 676 27.46 -5.31 19.52
C ASN A 676 27.42 -5.41 17.98
N PRO A 677 27.63 -4.29 17.26
CA PRO A 677 27.61 -4.29 15.79
C PRO A 677 28.77 -5.05 15.14
N THR A 678 29.83 -5.38 15.89
CA THR A 678 31.02 -6.05 15.32
C THR A 678 30.77 -7.53 15.01
N ASP A 679 29.92 -8.19 15.78
CA ASP A 679 29.65 -9.62 15.67
C ASP A 679 28.15 -9.96 15.67
N ASP A 680 27.29 -8.95 15.49
CA ASP A 680 25.83 -9.05 15.48
C ASP A 680 25.29 -9.85 16.68
N SER A 681 25.66 -9.42 17.90
CA SER A 681 25.28 -10.12 19.13
C SER A 681 24.77 -9.20 20.23
N MET A 682 23.96 -9.75 21.14
CA MET A 682 23.48 -9.06 22.33
C MET A 682 24.28 -9.48 23.57
N ALA A 683 24.57 -8.54 24.47
CA ALA A 683 24.98 -8.89 25.82
C ALA A 683 23.81 -9.57 26.56
N VAL A 684 24.02 -10.81 27.00
CA VAL A 684 22.94 -11.60 27.63
C VAL A 684 22.93 -11.38 29.14
N HIS A 685 21.80 -10.92 29.67
CA HIS A 685 21.56 -10.82 31.11
C HIS A 685 20.85 -12.08 31.60
N THR A 686 21.38 -12.71 32.63
CA THR A 686 20.78 -13.91 33.24
C THR A 686 20.40 -13.62 34.68
N SER A 687 19.26 -14.16 35.11
CA SER A 687 18.73 -13.94 36.47
C SER A 687 18.56 -12.45 36.82
N LEU A 688 17.97 -11.68 35.89
CA LEU A 688 17.68 -10.27 36.10
C LEU A 688 16.56 -10.12 37.12
N ASN A 689 16.86 -9.54 38.29
CA ASN A 689 15.84 -9.30 39.30
C ASN A 689 15.10 -8.02 38.98
N VAL A 690 13.79 -8.12 38.83
CA VAL A 690 12.88 -7.01 38.58
C VAL A 690 11.97 -6.87 39.79
N THR A 691 11.83 -5.65 40.29
CA THR A 691 10.82 -5.28 41.28
C THR A 691 9.73 -4.51 40.55
N ILE A 692 8.51 -4.98 40.66
CA ILE A 692 7.32 -4.47 39.98
C ILE A 692 6.38 -3.94 41.06
N ASP A 693 6.18 -2.63 41.09
CA ASP A 693 5.23 -2.00 41.98
C ASP A 693 3.84 -1.93 41.31
N LEU A 694 3.10 -3.03 41.41
CA LEU A 694 1.72 -3.14 40.90
C LEU A 694 0.80 -3.62 42.02
N GLU A 695 -0.47 -3.24 41.96
CA GLU A 695 -1.47 -3.75 42.90
C GLU A 695 -1.86 -5.19 42.53
N ALA A 696 -1.99 -6.06 43.55
CA ALA A 696 -2.62 -7.39 43.45
C ALA A 696 -2.21 -8.27 42.24
N VAL A 697 -0.97 -8.79 42.24
CA VAL A 697 -0.49 -9.74 41.22
C VAL A 697 -0.80 -11.17 41.63
N THR A 698 -1.51 -11.92 40.78
CA THR A 698 -1.79 -13.35 41.02
C THR A 698 -0.80 -14.29 40.33
N GLY A 699 -0.23 -13.87 39.21
CA GLY A 699 0.78 -14.61 38.46
C GLY A 699 1.53 -13.74 37.48
N VAL A 700 2.77 -14.12 37.17
CA VAL A 700 3.62 -13.45 36.18
C VAL A 700 4.16 -14.49 35.23
N HIS A 701 3.88 -14.33 33.94
CA HIS A 701 4.45 -15.16 32.89
C HIS A 701 5.45 -14.34 32.09
N TYR A 702 6.59 -14.92 31.75
CA TYR A 702 7.54 -14.30 30.83
C TYR A 702 7.49 -14.99 29.48
N TYR A 703 7.70 -14.21 28.44
CA TYR A 703 7.78 -14.66 27.05
C TYR A 703 9.02 -14.05 26.40
N SER A 704 9.78 -14.88 25.71
CA SER A 704 10.97 -14.48 24.97
C SER A 704 11.17 -15.41 23.76
N PRO A 705 11.92 -14.99 22.73
CA PRO A 705 12.26 -15.86 21.60
C PRO A 705 13.01 -17.16 22.00
N LYS A 706 13.58 -17.23 23.21
CA LYS A 706 14.36 -18.38 23.70
C LYS A 706 13.68 -19.17 24.80
N GLY A 707 12.47 -18.80 25.19
CA GLY A 707 11.74 -19.50 26.24
C GLY A 707 10.60 -18.69 26.85
N ARG A 708 9.73 -19.42 27.54
CA ARG A 708 8.57 -18.89 28.26
C ARG A 708 8.35 -19.67 29.55
N GLY A 709 7.54 -19.12 30.45
CA GLY A 709 7.09 -19.84 31.63
C GLY A 709 6.56 -18.92 32.72
N GLU A 710 5.99 -19.54 33.76
CA GLU A 710 5.59 -18.85 34.97
C GLU A 710 6.82 -18.48 35.82
N LEU A 711 6.86 -17.25 36.32
CA LEU A 711 7.88 -16.76 37.24
C LEU A 711 7.37 -16.85 38.68
N SER A 712 8.25 -17.25 39.59
CA SER A 712 7.98 -17.11 41.02
C SER A 712 7.98 -15.65 41.42
N THR A 713 6.94 -15.23 42.15
CA THR A 713 6.79 -13.88 42.71
C THR A 713 7.11 -13.88 44.20
N ASP A 714 8.01 -13.01 44.64
CA ASP A 714 8.29 -12.75 46.05
C ASP A 714 7.79 -11.34 46.42
N VAL A 715 6.91 -11.22 47.42
CA VAL A 715 6.39 -9.91 47.84
C VAL A 715 7.30 -9.28 48.90
N ASN A 716 7.68 -8.02 48.71
CA ASN A 716 8.40 -7.22 49.69
C ASN A 716 7.72 -5.85 49.91
N ASP A 717 8.34 -4.98 50.72
CA ASP A 717 7.79 -3.65 51.04
C ASP A 717 7.81 -2.69 49.82
N ASP A 718 8.59 -3.00 48.79
CA ASP A 718 8.79 -2.21 47.56
C ASP A 718 8.01 -2.78 46.35
N GLY A 719 7.23 -3.86 46.51
CA GLY A 719 6.44 -4.48 45.43
C GLY A 719 6.68 -5.99 45.24
N TYR A 720 6.39 -6.49 44.03
CA TYR A 720 6.60 -7.87 43.63
C TYR A 720 7.97 -8.04 42.98
N GLN A 721 8.79 -8.91 43.54
CA GLN A 721 10.08 -9.28 42.99
C GLN A 721 9.94 -10.53 42.12
N VAL A 722 10.41 -10.45 40.89
CA VAL A 722 10.52 -11.57 39.94
C VAL A 722 11.94 -11.65 39.40
N THR A 723 12.34 -12.84 38.96
CA THR A 723 13.64 -13.06 38.33
C THR A 723 13.45 -13.50 36.89
N ILE A 724 13.75 -12.63 35.93
CA ILE A 724 13.77 -12.97 34.51
C ILE A 724 14.99 -13.89 34.27
N PRO A 725 14.79 -15.13 33.82
CA PRO A 725 15.88 -16.10 33.72
C PRO A 725 16.92 -15.69 32.67
N ARG A 726 16.48 -15.09 31.56
CA ARG A 726 17.30 -14.64 30.45
C ARG A 726 16.65 -13.45 29.73
N LEU A 727 17.36 -12.33 29.63
CA LEU A 727 17.07 -11.22 28.74
C LEU A 727 18.21 -11.14 27.72
N GLU A 728 17.90 -11.37 26.44
CA GLU A 728 18.87 -11.35 25.34
C GLU A 728 18.54 -10.19 24.39
N THR A 729 17.47 -10.30 23.60
CA THR A 729 16.98 -9.20 22.76
C THR A 729 15.75 -8.55 23.39
N TRP A 730 14.75 -9.38 23.72
CA TRP A 730 13.43 -8.91 24.16
C TRP A 730 12.79 -9.93 25.08
N VAL A 731 12.15 -9.42 26.14
CA VAL A 731 11.27 -10.16 27.02
C VAL A 731 10.03 -9.30 27.26
N PHE A 732 8.85 -9.91 27.30
CA PHE A 732 7.70 -9.26 27.91
C PHE A 732 7.11 -10.13 29.01
N LEU A 733 6.66 -9.46 30.07
CA LEU A 733 5.97 -10.07 31.19
C LEU A 733 4.48 -9.82 31.04
N VAL A 734 3.66 -10.87 31.14
CA VAL A 734 2.21 -10.75 31.28
C VAL A 734 1.88 -10.95 32.74
N VAL A 735 1.48 -9.86 33.38
CA VAL A 735 1.10 -9.78 34.80
C VAL A 735 -0.42 -9.89 34.87
N ASN A 736 -0.90 -10.90 35.58
CA ASN A 736 -2.34 -11.18 35.68
C ASN A 736 -2.88 -10.80 37.06
N HIS A 737 -4.07 -10.22 37.07
CA HIS A 737 -4.82 -9.92 38.29
C HIS A 737 -5.78 -11.05 38.69
N SER A 738 -6.03 -12.03 37.80
CA SER A 738 -6.79 -13.25 38.11
C SER A 738 -6.17 -14.53 37.53
N THR A 739 -6.54 -15.69 38.09
CA THR A 739 -6.08 -17.01 37.60
C THR A 739 -6.85 -17.48 36.36
N GLU A 740 -8.02 -16.92 36.07
CA GLU A 740 -8.83 -17.27 34.88
C GLU A 740 -8.21 -16.70 33.60
N ASP A 741 -7.58 -15.52 33.69
CA ASP A 741 -6.96 -14.81 32.55
C ASP A 741 -5.65 -15.46 32.06
N LEU A 742 -5.12 -16.41 32.84
CA LEU A 742 -3.97 -17.24 32.46
C LEU A 742 -4.32 -18.30 31.43
N MET A 743 -5.60 -18.65 31.30
CA MET A 743 -6.01 -19.69 30.38
C MET A 743 -5.98 -19.16 28.94
N PRO A 744 -5.30 -19.83 28.01
CA PRO A 744 -5.33 -19.43 26.61
C PRO A 744 -6.76 -19.43 26.04
N PRO A 745 -7.12 -18.44 25.21
CA PRO A 745 -8.44 -18.41 24.60
C PRO A 745 -8.60 -19.59 23.63
N GLY A 746 -9.78 -20.21 23.67
CA GLY A 746 -10.13 -21.36 22.84
C GLY A 746 -9.96 -22.70 23.55
N SER A 747 -10.24 -23.78 22.81
CA SER A 747 -10.16 -25.16 23.31
C SER A 747 -9.01 -25.89 22.63
N GLU A 748 -8.10 -26.46 23.41
CA GLU A 748 -7.01 -27.32 22.90
C GLU A 748 -7.58 -28.45 22.02
N ASP A 749 -8.66 -29.10 22.48
CA ASP A 749 -9.27 -30.22 21.77
C ASP A 749 -9.86 -29.79 20.42
N GLU A 750 -10.49 -28.60 20.36
CA GLU A 750 -11.05 -28.07 19.10
C GLU A 750 -9.95 -27.66 18.11
N ALA A 751 -8.88 -27.02 18.60
CA ALA A 751 -7.75 -26.66 17.75
C ALA A 751 -7.06 -27.91 17.18
N ARG A 752 -6.87 -28.93 18.01
CA ARG A 752 -6.30 -30.21 17.59
C ARG A 752 -7.18 -30.92 16.57
N ALA A 753 -8.50 -30.92 16.76
CA ALA A 753 -9.44 -31.49 15.81
C ALA A 753 -9.38 -30.77 14.46
N ALA A 754 -9.37 -29.44 14.46
CA ALA A 754 -9.25 -28.65 13.23
C ALA A 754 -7.94 -28.91 12.47
N ILE A 755 -6.81 -29.05 13.16
CA ILE A 755 -5.52 -29.40 12.53
C ILE A 755 -5.59 -30.77 11.86
N VAL A 756 -6.19 -31.77 12.51
CA VAL A 756 -6.37 -33.11 11.93
C VAL A 756 -7.26 -33.08 10.68
N GLU A 757 -8.32 -32.25 10.70
CA GLU A 757 -9.17 -32.06 9.51
C GLU A 757 -8.42 -31.38 8.37
N ALA A 758 -7.58 -30.38 8.66
CA ALA A 758 -6.73 -29.73 7.68
C ALA A 758 -5.72 -30.71 7.06
N ASP A 759 -5.06 -31.53 7.89
CA ASP A 759 -4.14 -32.59 7.44
C ASP A 759 -4.83 -33.58 6.50
N SER A 760 -6.05 -33.98 6.85
CA SER A 760 -6.85 -34.88 6.01
C SER A 760 -7.20 -34.22 4.68
N ALA A 761 -7.63 -32.95 4.68
CA ALA A 761 -8.00 -32.24 3.45
C ALA A 761 -6.81 -32.02 2.52
N ILE A 762 -5.64 -31.69 3.09
CA ILE A 762 -4.38 -31.55 2.34
C ILE A 762 -3.98 -32.90 1.72
N SER A 763 -3.96 -33.97 2.52
CA SER A 763 -3.63 -35.32 2.01
C SER A 763 -4.58 -35.77 0.90
N THR A 764 -5.88 -35.51 1.05
CA THR A 764 -6.87 -35.81 0.00
C THR A 764 -6.57 -35.01 -1.27
N ALA A 765 -6.24 -33.72 -1.16
CA ALA A 765 -5.86 -32.91 -2.32
C ALA A 765 -4.60 -33.44 -3.01
N GLU A 766 -3.57 -33.83 -2.26
CA GLU A 766 -2.35 -34.44 -2.82
C GLU A 766 -2.66 -35.76 -3.55
N ASP A 767 -3.45 -36.64 -2.92
CA ASP A 767 -3.83 -37.95 -3.48
C ASP A 767 -4.66 -37.80 -4.78
N GLU A 768 -5.45 -36.73 -4.88
CA GLU A 768 -6.25 -36.37 -6.05
C GLU A 768 -5.44 -35.58 -7.10
N GLY A 769 -4.16 -35.29 -6.85
CA GLY A 769 -3.32 -34.50 -7.75
C GLY A 769 -3.67 -33.00 -7.77
N ARG A 770 -4.47 -32.53 -6.81
CA ARG A 770 -4.91 -31.14 -6.67
C ARG A 770 -3.84 -30.26 -6.04
N THR A 771 -2.70 -30.11 -6.72
CA THR A 771 -1.52 -29.43 -6.20
C THR A 771 -1.51 -27.92 -6.44
N TYR A 772 -2.32 -27.41 -7.38
CA TYR A 772 -2.41 -25.98 -7.63
C TYR A 772 -3.07 -25.28 -6.43
N ARG A 773 -2.40 -24.25 -5.88
CA ARG A 773 -2.76 -23.50 -4.64
C ARG A 773 -2.64 -24.25 -3.32
N LEU A 774 -2.28 -25.54 -3.32
CA LEU A 774 -2.16 -26.34 -2.09
C LEU A 774 -1.06 -25.86 -1.13
N TYR A 775 -0.07 -25.13 -1.65
CA TYR A 775 1.02 -24.54 -0.85
C TYR A 775 0.49 -23.60 0.27
N ARG A 776 -0.59 -22.86 0.02
CA ARG A 776 -1.20 -21.96 1.03
C ARG A 776 -1.78 -22.74 2.19
N ALA A 777 -2.56 -23.78 1.87
CA ALA A 777 -3.13 -24.67 2.87
C ALA A 777 -2.05 -25.29 3.76
N THR A 778 -0.95 -25.73 3.13
CA THR A 778 0.21 -26.27 3.84
C THR A 778 0.82 -25.26 4.80
N ARG A 779 1.05 -24.03 4.36
CA ARG A 779 1.61 -22.95 5.20
C ARG A 779 0.67 -22.54 6.33
N ARG A 780 -0.65 -22.46 6.07
CA ARG A 780 -1.67 -22.22 7.11
C ARG A 780 -1.68 -23.33 8.16
N ARG A 781 -1.56 -24.57 7.73
CA ARG A 781 -1.48 -25.73 8.61
C ARG A 781 -0.23 -25.70 9.49
N GLU A 782 0.94 -25.37 8.93
CA GLU A 782 2.17 -25.19 9.71
C GLU A 782 2.04 -24.06 10.74
N ASN A 783 1.38 -22.96 10.36
CA ASN A 783 1.10 -21.87 11.28
C ASN A 783 0.16 -22.31 12.39
N ALA A 784 -0.88 -23.08 12.08
CA ALA A 784 -1.79 -23.65 13.06
C ALA A 784 -1.06 -24.50 14.11
N GLU A 785 -0.10 -25.33 13.69
CA GLU A 785 0.76 -26.08 14.61
C GLU A 785 1.63 -25.18 15.47
N ALA A 786 2.25 -24.15 14.88
CA ALA A 786 3.06 -23.19 15.64
C ALA A 786 2.23 -22.47 16.70
N TYR A 787 1.01 -22.03 16.38
CA TYR A 787 0.09 -21.45 17.35
C TYR A 787 -0.30 -22.46 18.43
N PHE A 788 -0.58 -23.71 18.04
CA PHE A 788 -0.95 -24.78 18.96
C PHE A 788 0.17 -25.03 19.99
N ASP A 789 1.42 -25.13 19.54
CA ASP A 789 2.59 -25.33 20.40
C ASP A 789 2.84 -24.17 21.37
N HIS A 790 2.33 -22.99 21.02
CA HIS A 790 2.37 -21.78 21.85
C HIS A 790 1.09 -21.52 22.63
N GLU A 791 0.20 -22.51 22.71
CA GLU A 791 -1.07 -22.42 23.45
C GLU A 791 -2.00 -21.32 22.90
N SER A 792 -1.84 -20.88 21.67
CA SER A 792 -2.72 -19.91 21.02
C SER A 792 -3.87 -20.64 20.29
N TYR A 793 -4.68 -21.39 21.04
CA TYR A 793 -5.62 -22.37 20.49
C TYR A 793 -6.70 -21.77 19.57
N LYS A 794 -7.21 -20.58 19.88
CA LYS A 794 -8.14 -19.86 18.98
C LYS A 794 -7.53 -19.63 17.59
N LEU A 795 -6.34 -19.03 17.54
CA LEU A 795 -5.62 -18.75 16.28
C LEU A 795 -5.20 -20.03 15.55
N ALA A 796 -4.83 -21.07 16.30
CA ALA A 796 -4.53 -22.39 15.74
C ALA A 796 -5.75 -22.98 15.02
N LYS A 797 -6.92 -22.95 15.65
CA LYS A 797 -8.19 -23.42 15.06
C LYS A 797 -8.56 -22.62 13.82
N GLU A 798 -8.46 -21.29 13.88
CA GLU A 798 -8.78 -20.40 12.75
C GLU A 798 -7.86 -20.67 11.56
N ASN A 799 -6.54 -20.77 11.76
CA ASN A 799 -5.60 -21.09 10.69
C ASN A 799 -5.80 -22.50 10.13
N ALA A 800 -6.09 -23.49 10.97
CA ALA A 800 -6.39 -24.84 10.49
C ALA A 800 -7.70 -24.89 9.68
N THR A 801 -8.71 -24.12 10.08
CA THR A 801 -9.97 -24.02 9.33
C THR A 801 -9.75 -23.37 7.96
N LYS A 802 -8.98 -22.27 7.90
CA LYS A 802 -8.56 -21.65 6.63
C LYS A 802 -7.75 -22.64 5.78
N ALA A 803 -6.81 -23.38 6.38
CA ALA A 803 -6.01 -24.39 5.69
C ALA A 803 -6.89 -25.45 5.01
N LYS A 804 -7.87 -25.98 5.75
CA LYS A 804 -8.84 -26.95 5.23
C LYS A 804 -9.60 -26.38 4.03
N GLN A 805 -10.16 -25.17 4.17
CA GLN A 805 -10.90 -24.50 3.09
C GLN A 805 -10.01 -24.29 1.85
N GLU A 806 -8.76 -23.84 2.03
CA GLU A 806 -7.81 -23.68 0.94
C GLU A 806 -7.43 -25.01 0.29
N ALA A 807 -7.28 -26.09 1.06
CA ALA A 807 -7.04 -27.43 0.53
C ALA A 807 -8.25 -27.98 -0.25
N GLU A 808 -9.47 -27.71 0.20
CA GLU A 808 -10.71 -28.07 -0.51
C GLU A 808 -10.89 -27.26 -1.81
N MET A 809 -10.33 -26.05 -1.88
CA MET A 809 -10.32 -25.21 -3.09
C MET A 809 -9.12 -25.48 -4.02
N ALA A 810 -8.12 -26.24 -3.58
CA ALA A 810 -6.98 -26.61 -4.42
C ALA A 810 -7.47 -27.46 -5.60
N VAL A 811 -6.82 -27.35 -6.76
CA VAL A 811 -7.24 -28.05 -7.99
C VAL A 811 -6.06 -28.69 -8.69
N ALA A 812 -6.36 -29.60 -9.62
CA ALA A 812 -5.33 -30.19 -10.46
C ALA A 812 -4.63 -29.07 -11.25
N PRO A 813 -3.30 -29.15 -11.44
CA PRO A 813 -2.58 -28.37 -12.43
C PRO A 813 -3.37 -28.31 -13.75
N PRO A 814 -3.70 -27.12 -14.28
CA PRO A 814 -4.31 -27.07 -15.60
C PRO A 814 -3.32 -27.62 -16.62
N SER A 815 -3.83 -28.40 -17.56
CA SER A 815 -3.08 -28.96 -18.68
C SER A 815 -3.32 -28.11 -19.93
N VAL A 816 -2.25 -27.65 -20.55
CA VAL A 816 -2.28 -26.71 -21.68
C VAL A 816 -1.61 -27.35 -22.88
N GLY A 817 -2.41 -27.63 -23.90
CA GLY A 817 -1.95 -28.11 -25.19
C GLY A 817 -1.56 -26.94 -26.10
N PHE A 818 -0.41 -27.04 -26.76
CA PHE A 818 0.00 -26.14 -27.83
C PHE A 818 -0.14 -26.84 -29.18
N TYR A 819 -1.09 -26.41 -30.02
CA TYR A 819 -1.29 -27.04 -31.31
C TYR A 819 -0.11 -26.77 -32.26
N THR A 820 0.60 -27.82 -32.66
CA THR A 820 1.80 -27.78 -33.53
C THR A 820 1.60 -28.47 -34.87
N GLY A 821 0.41 -29.01 -35.15
CA GLY A 821 0.12 -29.76 -36.38
C GLY A 821 0.31 -28.99 -37.70
N HIS A 822 0.29 -27.64 -37.66
CA HIS A 822 0.50 -26.74 -38.80
C HIS A 822 1.98 -26.47 -39.15
N ASP A 823 2.89 -27.27 -38.57
CA ASP A 823 4.35 -27.18 -38.71
C ASP A 823 4.91 -25.76 -38.50
N PRO A 824 4.81 -25.22 -37.28
CA PRO A 824 5.36 -23.91 -36.96
C PRO A 824 6.87 -23.95 -36.68
N ARG A 825 7.61 -24.98 -37.13
CA ARG A 825 9.01 -25.22 -36.70
C ARG A 825 10.01 -24.11 -37.10
N ASP A 826 9.66 -23.22 -38.01
CA ASP A 826 10.43 -21.99 -38.33
C ASP A 826 9.91 -20.73 -37.59
N LEU A 827 8.80 -20.85 -36.85
CA LEU A 827 8.21 -19.82 -35.99
C LEU A 827 8.67 -19.96 -34.53
N TYR A 828 8.78 -21.18 -34.01
CA TYR A 828 9.17 -21.45 -32.62
C TYR A 828 10.59 -21.95 -32.52
N ARG A 829 11.38 -21.35 -31.64
CA ARG A 829 12.46 -22.11 -31.01
C ARG A 829 11.80 -23.11 -30.06
N SER A 830 12.43 -24.27 -29.88
CA SER A 830 11.97 -25.28 -28.90
C SER A 830 11.88 -24.75 -27.47
N ASP A 831 12.46 -23.58 -27.19
CA ASP A 831 12.50 -22.92 -25.89
C ASP A 831 11.20 -22.17 -25.54
N VAL A 832 10.25 -21.94 -26.45
CA VAL A 832 9.02 -21.17 -26.11
C VAL A 832 8.14 -21.92 -25.10
N ILE A 833 7.99 -23.23 -25.25
CA ILE A 833 7.26 -24.06 -24.29
C ILE A 833 8.05 -24.18 -22.99
N ASP A 834 9.37 -24.35 -23.06
CA ASP A 834 10.24 -24.41 -21.88
C ASP A 834 10.19 -23.07 -21.10
N ASP A 835 10.18 -21.94 -21.81
CA ASP A 835 10.02 -20.60 -21.25
C ASP A 835 8.68 -20.50 -20.55
N LEU A 836 7.57 -20.78 -21.24
CA LEU A 836 6.24 -20.75 -20.64
C LEU A 836 6.17 -21.69 -19.43
N ALA A 837 6.57 -22.96 -19.55
CA ALA A 837 6.59 -23.92 -18.45
C ALA A 837 7.41 -23.45 -17.24
N TRP A 838 8.49 -22.67 -17.47
CA TRP A 838 9.24 -22.04 -16.39
C TRP A 838 8.44 -20.94 -15.68
N TYR A 839 7.75 -20.07 -16.43
CA TYR A 839 6.89 -19.02 -15.86
C TYR A 839 5.70 -19.62 -15.10
N PHE A 840 5.12 -20.68 -15.64
CA PHE A 840 3.87 -21.30 -15.22
C PHE A 840 4.12 -22.61 -14.45
N ARG A 841 4.92 -22.56 -13.37
CA ARG A 841 5.07 -23.73 -12.50
C ARG A 841 3.70 -24.18 -11.98
N GLY A 842 3.46 -25.49 -12.00
CA GLY A 842 2.16 -26.06 -11.66
C GLY A 842 1.12 -26.02 -12.77
N VAL A 843 1.51 -25.74 -14.01
CA VAL A 843 0.73 -25.95 -15.23
C VAL A 843 1.47 -26.98 -16.08
N GLU A 844 0.77 -27.99 -16.60
CA GLU A 844 1.38 -28.98 -17.47
C GLU A 844 1.28 -28.51 -18.92
N PHE A 845 2.41 -28.29 -19.58
CA PHE A 845 2.44 -27.92 -20.99
C PHE A 845 2.85 -29.11 -21.84
N ASP A 846 2.12 -29.34 -22.93
CA ASP A 846 2.51 -30.31 -23.95
C ASP A 846 2.21 -29.78 -25.35
N THR A 847 2.86 -30.39 -26.34
CA THR A 847 2.59 -30.15 -27.76
C THR A 847 1.49 -31.08 -28.27
N VAL A 848 0.56 -30.53 -29.05
CA VAL A 848 -0.49 -31.28 -29.73
C VAL A 848 -0.17 -31.30 -31.22
N ASP A 849 0.53 -32.34 -31.65
CA ASP A 849 0.90 -32.53 -33.06
C ASP A 849 -0.32 -32.99 -33.90
N HIS A 850 -1.25 -33.72 -33.28
CA HIS A 850 -2.48 -34.20 -33.90
C HIS A 850 -3.67 -33.92 -33.01
N LEU A 851 -4.75 -33.35 -33.54
CA LEU A 851 -5.95 -33.00 -32.75
C LEU A 851 -6.68 -34.24 -32.21
N SER A 852 -6.41 -35.43 -32.76
CA SER A 852 -6.85 -36.70 -32.15
C SER A 852 -6.27 -36.93 -30.75
N ASP A 853 -5.18 -36.27 -30.40
CA ASP A 853 -4.57 -36.39 -29.07
C ASP A 853 -5.44 -35.70 -27.99
N LEU A 854 -6.44 -34.90 -28.39
CA LEU A 854 -7.44 -34.33 -27.48
C LEU A 854 -8.46 -35.36 -26.98
N GLU A 855 -8.68 -36.47 -27.71
CA GLU A 855 -9.66 -37.51 -27.34
C GLU A 855 -9.32 -38.22 -26.02
N ASP A 856 -8.05 -38.14 -25.58
CA ASP A 856 -7.59 -38.72 -24.32
C ASP A 856 -7.97 -37.85 -23.11
N GLY A 857 -8.58 -36.67 -23.30
CA GLY A 857 -9.02 -35.77 -22.23
C GLY A 857 -7.87 -35.15 -21.45
N SER A 858 -6.69 -35.07 -22.06
CA SER A 858 -5.43 -34.69 -21.41
C SER A 858 -5.19 -33.18 -21.31
N PHE A 859 -6.09 -32.36 -21.86
CA PHE A 859 -5.92 -30.90 -21.93
C PHE A 859 -7.15 -30.17 -21.44
N ASN A 860 -6.95 -29.18 -20.59
CA ASN A 860 -7.97 -28.24 -20.12
C ASN A 860 -8.08 -27.01 -21.03
N LEU A 861 -6.97 -26.67 -21.69
CA LEU A 861 -6.86 -25.53 -22.59
C LEU A 861 -6.07 -25.95 -23.82
N LEU A 862 -6.58 -25.64 -25.00
CA LEU A 862 -5.83 -25.70 -26.23
C LEU A 862 -5.51 -24.29 -26.74
N ILE A 863 -4.23 -24.03 -26.97
CA ILE A 863 -3.75 -22.81 -27.62
C ILE A 863 -3.47 -23.13 -29.08
N VAL A 864 -4.17 -22.42 -29.97
CA VAL A 864 -3.99 -22.46 -31.43
C VAL A 864 -3.25 -21.20 -31.85
N PRO A 865 -1.92 -21.29 -32.05
CA PRO A 865 -1.13 -20.11 -32.41
C PRO A 865 -1.28 -19.79 -33.91
N PRO A 866 -0.82 -18.62 -34.39
CA PRO A 866 -0.97 -18.18 -35.77
C PRO A 866 -0.17 -19.04 -36.76
N ALA A 867 -0.85 -19.56 -37.79
CA ALA A 867 -0.19 -20.14 -38.95
C ALA A 867 0.11 -19.02 -39.96
N LEU A 868 1.38 -18.81 -40.30
CA LEU A 868 1.82 -17.72 -41.18
C LEU A 868 2.23 -18.25 -42.58
N PRO A 869 1.39 -18.05 -43.62
CA PRO A 869 1.65 -18.59 -44.96
C PRO A 869 2.95 -18.10 -45.59
N TRP A 870 3.38 -16.88 -45.26
CA TRP A 870 4.63 -16.31 -45.75
C TRP A 870 5.89 -16.97 -45.15
N LYS A 871 5.75 -17.63 -43.98
CA LYS A 871 6.76 -18.54 -43.40
C LYS A 871 6.55 -20.01 -43.81
N GLY A 872 5.56 -20.31 -44.66
CA GLY A 872 5.28 -21.65 -45.16
C GLY A 872 4.40 -22.51 -44.26
N SER A 873 3.79 -21.93 -43.23
CA SER A 873 2.89 -22.62 -42.30
C SER A 873 1.41 -22.39 -42.67
N ARG A 874 0.56 -23.42 -42.50
CA ARG A 874 -0.88 -23.41 -42.80
C ARG A 874 -1.62 -24.33 -41.86
N TYR A 875 -2.85 -23.98 -41.47
CA TYR A 875 -3.60 -24.78 -40.50
C TYR A 875 -4.03 -26.15 -41.06
N GLU A 876 -4.53 -26.16 -42.30
CA GLU A 876 -5.01 -27.36 -43.00
C GLU A 876 -6.03 -28.20 -42.20
N PHE A 877 -6.89 -27.57 -41.39
CA PHE A 877 -7.91 -28.25 -40.59
C PHE A 877 -8.84 -29.10 -41.48
N SER A 878 -8.92 -30.39 -41.20
CA SER A 878 -9.91 -31.27 -41.82
C SER A 878 -11.28 -31.12 -41.13
N THR A 879 -12.36 -31.61 -41.75
CA THR A 879 -13.68 -31.61 -41.09
C THR A 879 -13.66 -32.39 -39.76
N ALA A 880 -12.88 -33.46 -39.67
CA ALA A 880 -12.74 -34.24 -38.44
C ALA A 880 -12.02 -33.45 -37.35
N ASP A 881 -10.99 -32.68 -37.71
CA ASP A 881 -10.27 -31.79 -36.78
C ASP A 881 -11.20 -30.72 -36.20
N LEU A 882 -12.05 -30.14 -37.06
CA LEU A 882 -13.03 -29.14 -36.64
C LEU A 882 -14.11 -29.74 -35.73
N ASP A 883 -14.59 -30.94 -36.02
CA ASP A 883 -15.58 -31.63 -35.18
C ASP A 883 -14.97 -31.98 -33.80
N LEU A 884 -13.69 -32.38 -33.75
CA LEU A 884 -12.97 -32.63 -32.49
C LEU A 884 -12.75 -31.37 -31.66
N LEU A 885 -12.39 -30.25 -32.29
CA LEU A 885 -12.24 -28.96 -31.59
C LEU A 885 -13.57 -28.43 -31.06
N GLU A 886 -14.66 -28.64 -31.81
CA GLU A 886 -16.00 -28.29 -31.37
C GLU A 886 -16.44 -29.14 -30.18
N GLU A 887 -16.23 -30.46 -30.23
CA GLU A 887 -16.49 -31.41 -29.12
C GLU A 887 -15.64 -31.08 -27.89
N PHE A 888 -14.34 -30.81 -28.07
CA PHE A 888 -13.42 -30.43 -27.00
C PHE A 888 -13.93 -29.22 -26.20
N VAL A 889 -14.43 -28.18 -26.88
CA VAL A 889 -15.00 -26.99 -26.23
C VAL A 889 -16.38 -27.30 -25.64
N ASP A 890 -17.23 -28.07 -26.33
CA ASP A 890 -18.56 -28.44 -25.84
C ASP A 890 -18.46 -29.21 -24.50
N ASP A 891 -17.43 -30.03 -24.35
CA ASP A 891 -17.08 -30.81 -23.14
C ASP A 891 -16.54 -29.95 -21.96
N GLY A 892 -16.50 -28.62 -22.09
CA GLY A 892 -16.10 -27.74 -21.00
C GLY A 892 -14.74 -27.07 -21.16
N ASN A 893 -13.92 -27.48 -22.12
CA ASN A 893 -12.54 -27.01 -22.22
C ASN A 893 -12.41 -25.62 -22.87
N GLY A 894 -11.27 -24.97 -22.64
CA GLY A 894 -10.95 -23.67 -23.22
C GLY A 894 -10.23 -23.78 -24.55
N LEU A 895 -10.59 -22.95 -25.53
CA LEU A 895 -9.90 -22.80 -26.80
C LEU A 895 -9.43 -21.36 -26.98
N LEU A 896 -8.11 -21.14 -26.92
CA LEU A 896 -7.49 -19.84 -27.20
C LEU A 896 -6.91 -19.83 -28.61
N ILE A 897 -7.50 -19.00 -29.46
CA ILE A 897 -7.05 -18.78 -30.83
C ILE A 897 -6.29 -17.47 -30.86
N VAL A 898 -5.03 -17.53 -31.29
CA VAL A 898 -4.19 -16.33 -31.36
C VAL A 898 -4.02 -15.92 -32.82
N GLY A 899 -4.61 -14.78 -33.15
CA GLY A 899 -4.56 -14.15 -34.45
C GLY A 899 -3.32 -13.29 -34.64
N ARG A 900 -2.97 -13.06 -35.90
CA ARG A 900 -1.89 -12.18 -36.32
C ARG A 900 -2.09 -11.80 -37.78
N GLY A 901 -1.78 -10.57 -38.15
CA GLY A 901 -1.82 -10.10 -39.52
C GLY A 901 -1.18 -11.10 -40.49
N ASP A 902 -1.84 -11.31 -41.63
CA ASP A 902 -1.50 -12.35 -42.61
C ASP A 902 -1.63 -13.80 -42.08
N ILE A 903 -2.49 -14.06 -41.08
CA ILE A 903 -2.86 -15.41 -40.65
C ILE A 903 -3.48 -16.21 -41.80
N ASP A 904 -3.19 -17.51 -41.86
CA ASP A 904 -3.72 -18.42 -42.86
C ASP A 904 -5.25 -18.43 -42.88
N SER A 905 -5.83 -18.32 -44.07
CA SER A 905 -7.29 -18.15 -44.25
C SER A 905 -8.12 -19.32 -43.74
N ASP A 906 -7.51 -20.50 -43.60
CA ASP A 906 -8.18 -21.69 -43.09
C ASP A 906 -8.60 -21.53 -41.62
N ILE A 907 -8.10 -20.51 -40.89
CA ILE A 907 -8.56 -20.19 -39.53
C ILE A 907 -10.06 -19.87 -39.48
N ASN A 908 -10.62 -19.27 -40.53
CA ASN A 908 -12.06 -18.98 -40.60
C ASN A 908 -12.89 -20.27 -40.65
N LEU A 909 -12.35 -21.41 -41.13
CA LEU A 909 -13.06 -22.68 -41.07
C LEU A 909 -13.25 -23.16 -39.63
N LEU A 910 -12.32 -22.84 -38.73
CA LEU A 910 -12.43 -23.09 -37.29
C LEU A 910 -13.37 -22.08 -36.64
N LEU A 911 -13.15 -20.79 -36.87
CA LEU A 911 -13.93 -19.73 -36.24
C LEU A 911 -15.41 -19.75 -36.65
N GLU A 912 -15.74 -20.18 -37.88
CA GLU A 912 -17.11 -20.36 -38.35
C GLU A 912 -17.90 -21.38 -37.50
N ARG A 913 -17.25 -22.38 -36.87
CA ARG A 913 -17.90 -23.30 -35.94
C ARG A 913 -18.45 -22.60 -34.70
N PHE A 914 -17.84 -21.47 -34.36
CA PHE A 914 -18.17 -20.67 -33.18
C PHE A 914 -18.77 -19.32 -33.57
N ASP A 915 -19.37 -19.20 -34.77
CA ASP A 915 -19.91 -17.98 -35.39
C ASP A 915 -18.99 -16.74 -35.26
N ILE A 916 -17.68 -16.95 -35.30
CA ILE A 916 -16.67 -15.89 -35.29
C ILE A 916 -16.08 -15.76 -36.70
N GLU A 917 -15.81 -14.53 -37.13
CA GLU A 917 -15.12 -14.26 -38.39
C GLU A 917 -14.04 -13.21 -38.16
N VAL A 918 -12.87 -13.40 -38.77
CA VAL A 918 -11.76 -12.45 -38.68
C VAL A 918 -11.42 -11.84 -40.02
N ASP A 919 -10.91 -10.61 -39.98
CA ASP A 919 -10.36 -9.92 -41.12
C ASP A 919 -8.88 -10.28 -41.27
N LEU A 920 -8.53 -11.05 -42.29
CA LEU A 920 -7.18 -11.61 -42.47
C LEU A 920 -6.11 -10.53 -42.72
N ALA A 921 -6.54 -9.30 -43.06
CA ALA A 921 -5.62 -8.20 -43.28
C ALA A 921 -5.00 -7.71 -41.95
N PRO A 922 -3.67 -7.48 -41.92
CA PRO A 922 -3.02 -6.87 -40.77
C PRO A 922 -3.60 -5.50 -40.46
N ILE A 923 -3.72 -5.20 -39.16
CA ILE A 923 -3.91 -3.83 -38.67
C ILE A 923 -2.58 -3.10 -38.82
N ASP A 924 -2.62 -1.95 -39.50
CA ASP A 924 -1.51 -1.01 -39.60
C ASP A 924 -2.00 0.42 -39.32
N SER A 925 -1.09 1.35 -39.12
CA SER A 925 -1.40 2.76 -38.91
C SER A 925 -0.28 3.68 -39.40
N GLU A 926 -0.64 4.90 -39.76
CA GLU A 926 0.32 5.95 -40.09
C GLU A 926 1.16 6.36 -38.86
N SER A 927 0.65 6.12 -37.65
CA SER A 927 1.37 6.18 -36.38
C SER A 927 1.71 4.76 -35.94
N ARG A 928 2.95 4.50 -35.51
CA ARG A 928 3.43 3.15 -35.15
C ARG A 928 2.83 2.56 -33.86
N ASP A 929 1.79 3.18 -33.33
CA ASP A 929 1.26 2.99 -32.00
C ASP A 929 -0.27 2.91 -32.12
N VAL A 930 -0.78 1.69 -32.36
CA VAL A 930 -2.22 1.42 -32.33
C VAL A 930 -2.51 0.60 -31.09
N TYR A 931 -3.19 1.19 -30.12
CA TYR A 931 -3.58 0.49 -28.90
C TYR A 931 -5.07 0.24 -28.89
N ALA A 932 -5.47 -1.00 -28.61
CA ALA A 932 -6.87 -1.30 -28.37
C ALA A 932 -7.28 -0.79 -26.99
N ARG A 933 -8.50 -0.22 -26.92
CA ARG A 933 -9.20 0.03 -25.68
C ARG A 933 -9.68 -1.31 -25.13
N THR A 934 -9.19 -1.72 -23.99
CA THR A 934 -9.67 -2.91 -23.29
C THR A 934 -10.82 -2.58 -22.37
N ILE A 935 -11.77 -3.48 -22.22
CA ILE A 935 -12.78 -3.38 -21.16
C ILE A 935 -12.29 -4.12 -19.92
N LEU A 936 -12.76 -3.70 -18.75
CA LEU A 936 -12.48 -4.40 -17.51
C LEU A 936 -13.24 -5.72 -17.46
N HIS A 937 -12.52 -6.84 -17.60
CA HIS A 937 -13.05 -8.19 -17.52
C HIS A 937 -11.96 -9.11 -16.96
N PRO A 938 -12.27 -10.20 -16.23
CA PRO A 938 -11.25 -11.10 -15.68
C PRO A 938 -10.18 -11.56 -16.69
N LEU A 939 -10.57 -11.77 -17.95
CA LEU A 939 -9.67 -12.16 -19.04
C LEU A 939 -8.79 -11.03 -19.61
N SER A 940 -9.15 -9.77 -19.39
CA SER A 940 -8.41 -8.58 -19.85
C SER A 940 -7.88 -7.71 -18.71
N LYS A 941 -8.12 -8.11 -17.45
CA LYS A 941 -7.87 -7.31 -16.24
C LYS A 941 -6.40 -6.88 -16.09
N LEU A 942 -5.46 -7.68 -16.60
CA LEU A 942 -4.04 -7.31 -16.58
C LEU A 942 -3.51 -6.77 -17.91
N THR A 943 -4.37 -6.58 -18.89
CA THR A 943 -3.96 -6.20 -20.25
C THR A 943 -4.63 -4.89 -20.63
N PRO A 944 -4.40 -3.78 -19.89
CA PRO A 944 -5.12 -2.53 -20.09
C PRO A 944 -4.81 -1.84 -21.43
N LYS A 945 -3.75 -2.32 -22.10
CA LYS A 945 -3.24 -1.75 -23.33
C LYS A 945 -2.70 -2.87 -24.20
N LEU A 946 -3.38 -3.16 -25.29
CA LEU A 946 -2.92 -4.13 -26.27
C LEU A 946 -2.42 -3.34 -27.47
N ASP A 947 -1.10 -3.36 -27.72
CA ASP A 947 -0.60 -2.95 -29.04
C ASP A 947 -1.26 -3.88 -30.06
N MET A 948 -1.79 -3.33 -31.14
CA MET A 948 -2.47 -4.08 -32.19
C MET A 948 -1.78 -3.92 -33.53
N THR A 949 -0.58 -3.36 -33.55
CA THR A 949 0.25 -3.29 -34.76
C THR A 949 0.52 -4.72 -35.24
N LEU A 950 0.10 -5.05 -36.47
CA LEU A 950 0.11 -6.41 -37.03
C LEU A 950 -0.90 -7.39 -36.40
N GLY A 951 -1.95 -6.89 -35.74
CA GLY A 951 -3.06 -7.72 -35.29
C GLY A 951 -4.05 -8.07 -36.42
N THR A 952 -5.00 -8.96 -36.12
CA THR A 952 -6.11 -9.40 -36.97
C THR A 952 -7.41 -9.13 -36.21
N PRO A 953 -8.24 -8.17 -36.65
CA PRO A 953 -9.50 -7.86 -35.98
C PRO A 953 -10.58 -8.87 -36.32
N LEU A 954 -11.59 -8.93 -35.46
CA LEU A 954 -12.85 -9.60 -35.71
C LEU A 954 -13.66 -8.79 -36.74
N SER A 955 -14.09 -9.44 -37.82
CA SER A 955 -14.97 -8.83 -38.84
C SER A 955 -16.44 -9.00 -38.47
N THR A 956 -16.80 -10.10 -37.82
CA THR A 956 -18.13 -10.39 -37.30
C THR A 956 -18.03 -10.82 -35.84
N VAL A 957 -18.78 -10.16 -34.96
CA VAL A 957 -18.90 -10.50 -33.54
C VAL A 957 -20.32 -11.01 -33.25
N PRO A 958 -20.50 -12.26 -32.80
CA PRO A 958 -21.81 -12.79 -32.47
C PRO A 958 -22.37 -12.08 -31.22
N ASN A 959 -23.69 -12.07 -31.05
CA ASN A 959 -24.34 -11.32 -29.97
C ASN A 959 -23.94 -11.82 -28.57
N GLU A 960 -23.51 -13.08 -28.47
CA GLU A 960 -23.09 -13.74 -27.24
C GLU A 960 -21.60 -13.52 -26.91
N MET A 961 -20.82 -12.94 -27.81
CA MET A 961 -19.40 -12.65 -27.57
C MET A 961 -19.25 -11.35 -26.77
N THR A 962 -18.45 -11.43 -25.72
CA THR A 962 -17.99 -10.27 -24.96
C THR A 962 -16.72 -9.75 -25.63
N VAL A 963 -16.78 -8.55 -26.20
CA VAL A 963 -15.62 -7.85 -26.74
C VAL A 963 -14.76 -7.36 -25.59
N LEU A 964 -13.56 -7.91 -25.45
CA LEU A 964 -12.60 -7.62 -24.39
C LEU A 964 -11.67 -6.47 -24.76
N ALA A 965 -11.41 -6.26 -26.05
CA ALA A 965 -10.70 -5.10 -26.55
C ALA A 965 -11.10 -4.74 -27.99
N GLU A 966 -11.10 -3.46 -28.29
CA GLU A 966 -11.43 -2.90 -29.60
C GLU A 966 -10.53 -1.72 -29.96
N ILE A 967 -10.30 -1.49 -31.25
CA ILE A 967 -9.53 -0.33 -31.72
C ILE A 967 -10.36 0.94 -31.47
N PRO A 968 -9.79 2.02 -30.90
CA PRO A 968 -10.52 3.27 -30.68
C PRO A 968 -11.20 3.80 -31.96
N ASP A 969 -12.40 4.36 -31.80
CA ASP A 969 -13.21 4.90 -32.91
C ASP A 969 -12.54 6.06 -33.64
N ASP A 970 -11.63 6.78 -32.98
CA ASP A 970 -10.86 7.90 -33.50
C ASP A 970 -9.47 7.50 -34.02
N SER A 971 -9.12 6.21 -33.96
CA SER A 971 -7.85 5.71 -34.46
C SER A 971 -7.70 5.90 -35.96
N ASN A 972 -6.50 6.23 -36.40
CA ASN A 972 -6.10 6.27 -37.82
C ASN A 972 -5.76 4.88 -38.39
N ALA A 973 -5.90 3.81 -37.58
CA ALA A 973 -5.61 2.45 -37.96
C ALA A 973 -6.47 1.97 -39.16
N PHE A 974 -5.87 1.14 -40.01
CA PHE A 974 -6.47 0.61 -41.21
C PHE A 974 -6.06 -0.85 -41.42
N LEU A 975 -6.82 -1.55 -42.26
CA LEU A 975 -6.55 -2.92 -42.66
C LEU A 975 -5.69 -2.90 -43.92
N ASP A 976 -4.42 -3.28 -43.80
CA ASP A 976 -3.47 -3.26 -44.91
C ASP A 976 -3.65 -4.49 -45.81
N HIS A 977 -4.64 -4.44 -46.70
CA HIS A 977 -4.85 -5.50 -47.69
C HIS A 977 -3.73 -5.57 -48.73
N SER A 978 -2.93 -4.51 -48.84
CA SER A 978 -1.84 -4.38 -49.81
C SER A 978 -0.52 -5.01 -49.34
N GLY A 979 -0.36 -5.20 -48.02
CA GLY A 979 0.88 -5.63 -47.37
C GLY A 979 2.03 -4.63 -47.53
N THR A 980 1.73 -3.36 -47.78
CA THR A 980 2.75 -2.32 -48.03
C THR A 980 3.13 -1.53 -46.77
N GLY A 981 2.34 -1.67 -45.72
CA GLY A 981 2.35 -0.86 -44.51
C GLY A 981 2.09 0.62 -44.75
N THR A 982 1.43 0.95 -45.85
CA THR A 982 1.04 2.32 -46.19
C THR A 982 -0.41 2.33 -46.66
N LYS A 983 -1.21 3.21 -46.08
CA LYS A 983 -2.64 3.33 -46.37
C LYS A 983 -2.91 3.55 -47.87
N ASP A 984 -3.45 2.54 -48.54
CA ASP A 984 -3.99 2.66 -49.90
C ASP A 984 -5.45 3.12 -49.84
N MET A 985 -5.98 3.62 -50.97
CA MET A 985 -7.39 3.99 -51.13
C MET A 985 -8.35 2.80 -50.99
N GLU A 986 -7.83 1.58 -51.08
CA GLU A 986 -8.59 0.33 -50.94
C GLU A 986 -8.61 -0.21 -49.50
N ASP A 987 -7.77 0.34 -48.60
CA ASP A 987 -7.70 -0.10 -47.22
C ASP A 987 -8.90 0.41 -46.40
N GLU A 988 -9.54 -0.51 -45.68
CA GLU A 988 -10.65 -0.19 -44.79
C GLU A 988 -10.16 0.34 -43.45
N SER A 989 -10.99 1.14 -42.78
CA SER A 989 -10.69 1.59 -41.41
C SER A 989 -10.72 0.41 -40.44
N ALA A 990 -9.73 0.33 -39.55
CA ALA A 990 -9.73 -0.62 -38.45
C ALA A 990 -10.35 -0.02 -37.17
N ALA A 991 -10.56 1.30 -37.12
CA ALA A 991 -11.23 1.98 -36.01
C ALA A 991 -12.59 1.34 -35.65
N GLY A 992 -12.82 1.11 -34.36
CA GLY A 992 -14.00 0.45 -33.80
C GLY A 992 -14.04 -1.07 -34.01
N LYS A 993 -13.05 -1.69 -34.67
CA LYS A 993 -13.04 -3.14 -34.86
C LYS A 993 -12.61 -3.85 -33.56
N PRO A 994 -13.37 -4.87 -33.11
CA PRO A 994 -12.97 -5.72 -32.00
C PRO A 994 -11.73 -6.54 -32.35
N VAL A 995 -10.84 -6.74 -31.39
CA VAL A 995 -9.57 -7.43 -31.60
C VAL A 995 -9.27 -8.47 -30.54
N PHE A 996 -9.97 -8.41 -29.42
CA PHE A 996 -9.93 -9.43 -28.39
C PHE A 996 -11.37 -9.67 -27.95
N GLY A 997 -11.78 -10.93 -27.90
CA GLY A 997 -13.09 -11.25 -27.36
C GLY A 997 -13.22 -12.70 -26.96
N TYR A 998 -14.22 -12.90 -26.11
CA TYR A 998 -14.51 -14.15 -25.42
C TYR A 998 -15.96 -14.55 -25.67
N ARG A 999 -16.20 -15.83 -25.91
CA ARG A 999 -17.54 -16.38 -26.08
C ARG A 999 -17.68 -17.70 -25.31
N PRO A 1000 -18.73 -17.88 -24.49
CA PRO A 1000 -19.10 -19.20 -23.99
C PRO A 1000 -19.68 -20.06 -25.12
N TYR A 1001 -19.28 -21.34 -25.19
CA TYR A 1001 -19.77 -22.30 -26.18
C TYR A 1001 -19.88 -23.69 -25.56
N GLY A 1002 -21.07 -24.30 -25.61
CA GLY A 1002 -21.35 -25.50 -24.81
C GLY A 1002 -21.13 -25.23 -23.33
N ASP A 1003 -20.40 -26.13 -22.68
CA ASP A 1003 -19.93 -25.94 -21.30
C ASP A 1003 -18.55 -25.25 -21.23
N GLY A 1004 -17.87 -25.06 -22.36
CA GLY A 1004 -16.53 -24.48 -22.45
C GLY A 1004 -16.50 -23.06 -23.00
N THR A 1005 -15.31 -22.66 -23.44
CA THR A 1005 -15.07 -21.26 -23.86
C THR A 1005 -14.17 -21.15 -25.08
N VAL A 1006 -14.51 -20.20 -25.96
CA VAL A 1006 -13.70 -19.84 -27.13
C VAL A 1006 -13.26 -18.40 -27.01
N THR A 1007 -11.96 -18.18 -27.13
CA THR A 1007 -11.37 -16.86 -27.06
C THR A 1007 -10.51 -16.61 -28.27
N TYR A 1008 -10.72 -15.44 -28.86
CA TYR A 1008 -9.93 -14.97 -29.97
C TYR A 1008 -9.12 -13.75 -29.53
N PHE A 1009 -7.80 -13.87 -29.58
CA PHE A 1009 -6.87 -12.79 -29.30
C PHE A 1009 -6.13 -12.41 -30.58
N GLY A 1010 -6.50 -11.28 -31.17
CA GLY A 1010 -6.07 -10.87 -32.49
C GLY A 1010 -4.66 -10.30 -32.58
N ASN A 1011 -3.83 -10.30 -31.54
CA ASN A 1011 -2.44 -9.90 -31.66
C ASN A 1011 -1.48 -11.02 -31.27
N ASN A 1012 -0.41 -11.20 -32.04
CA ASN A 1012 0.65 -12.12 -31.71
C ASN A 1012 2.04 -11.64 -32.12
N THR A 1013 2.63 -10.78 -31.31
CA THR A 1013 4.06 -10.47 -31.41
C THR A 1013 4.92 -11.55 -30.71
N LEU A 1014 4.33 -12.33 -29.79
CA LEU A 1014 4.99 -13.36 -28.97
C LEU A 1014 5.78 -14.38 -29.81
N PHE A 1015 5.35 -14.63 -31.05
CA PHE A 1015 5.96 -15.62 -31.94
C PHE A 1015 6.72 -15.02 -33.15
N GLU A 1016 6.93 -13.70 -33.22
CA GLU A 1016 7.55 -13.08 -34.38
C GLU A 1016 9.06 -12.83 -34.29
N ASP A 1017 9.56 -12.28 -33.17
CA ASP A 1017 10.85 -11.57 -33.19
C ASP A 1017 11.70 -11.75 -31.92
N ILE A 1018 11.99 -13.01 -31.55
CA ILE A 1018 12.64 -13.49 -30.29
C ILE A 1018 14.04 -12.87 -29.98
N ASN A 1019 14.50 -11.84 -30.70
CA ASN A 1019 15.72 -11.06 -30.38
C ASN A 1019 15.47 -9.74 -29.62
N ARG A 1020 14.25 -9.47 -29.13
CA ARG A 1020 13.97 -8.29 -28.28
C ARG A 1020 13.56 -8.76 -26.89
N ASP A 1021 14.20 -8.23 -25.86
CA ASP A 1021 14.00 -8.62 -24.46
C ASP A 1021 12.67 -8.12 -23.84
N ASN A 1022 11.70 -7.60 -24.63
CA ASN A 1022 10.52 -6.85 -24.16
C ASN A 1022 9.16 -7.60 -24.23
N TYR A 1023 9.13 -8.93 -24.04
CA TYR A 1023 7.91 -9.76 -24.21
C TYR A 1023 7.07 -9.98 -22.94
N SER A 1024 6.63 -8.94 -22.24
CA SER A 1024 5.82 -9.05 -21.02
C SER A 1024 4.32 -9.18 -21.34
N LEU A 1025 3.77 -8.23 -22.10
CA LEU A 1025 2.34 -8.01 -22.30
C LEU A 1025 1.58 -9.19 -22.95
N GLU A 1026 2.11 -9.82 -23.99
CA GLU A 1026 1.41 -10.91 -24.68
C GLU A 1026 1.46 -12.24 -23.88
N ARG A 1027 2.44 -12.39 -22.98
CA ARG A 1027 2.47 -13.49 -22.00
C ARG A 1027 1.38 -13.32 -20.95
N GLU A 1028 1.08 -12.08 -20.55
CA GLU A 1028 0.03 -11.75 -19.56
C GLU A 1028 -1.37 -12.16 -20.07
N VAL A 1029 -1.65 -12.00 -21.37
CA VAL A 1029 -2.93 -12.45 -21.97
C VAL A 1029 -3.08 -13.96 -21.87
N VAL A 1030 -2.05 -14.71 -22.29
CA VAL A 1030 -2.04 -16.18 -22.21
C VAL A 1030 -2.15 -16.63 -20.76
N TRP A 1031 -1.49 -15.92 -19.83
CA TRP A 1031 -1.58 -16.21 -18.40
C TRP A 1031 -2.98 -16.03 -17.85
N ASN A 1032 -3.58 -14.84 -18.06
CA ASN A 1032 -4.93 -14.55 -17.61
C ASN A 1032 -5.91 -15.59 -18.11
N TYR A 1033 -5.69 -16.06 -19.34
CA TYR A 1033 -6.51 -17.12 -19.91
C TYR A 1033 -6.31 -18.45 -19.18
N ILE A 1034 -5.07 -18.89 -18.98
CA ILE A 1034 -4.76 -20.13 -18.23
C ILE A 1034 -5.35 -20.09 -16.81
N ASP A 1035 -5.17 -18.98 -16.09
CA ASP A 1035 -5.64 -18.88 -14.70
C ASP A 1035 -7.17 -18.79 -14.62
N VAL A 1036 -7.83 -17.95 -15.43
CA VAL A 1036 -9.29 -17.84 -15.41
C VAL A 1036 -9.94 -19.14 -15.89
N VAL A 1037 -9.46 -19.75 -16.96
CA VAL A 1037 -9.99 -21.03 -17.45
C VAL A 1037 -9.73 -22.14 -16.42
N GLY A 1038 -8.52 -22.21 -15.84
CA GLY A 1038 -8.20 -23.13 -14.76
C GLY A 1038 -9.14 -22.98 -13.55
N GLN A 1039 -9.45 -21.74 -13.15
CA GLN A 1039 -10.39 -21.46 -12.06
C GLN A 1039 -11.85 -21.82 -12.38
N VAL A 1040 -12.27 -21.67 -13.64
CA VAL A 1040 -13.62 -22.04 -14.06
C VAL A 1040 -13.77 -23.57 -14.07
N LEU A 1041 -12.82 -24.27 -14.69
CA LEU A 1041 -12.80 -25.74 -14.75
C LEU A 1041 -12.77 -26.37 -13.35
N ALA A 1042 -11.93 -25.83 -12.48
CA ALA A 1042 -11.87 -26.17 -11.06
C ALA A 1042 -13.22 -26.17 -10.34
N ARG A 1043 -14.05 -25.16 -10.60
CA ARG A 1043 -15.36 -25.03 -9.96
C ARG A 1043 -16.36 -26.04 -10.48
N THR A 1044 -16.27 -26.39 -11.76
CA THR A 1044 -17.12 -27.40 -12.39
C THR A 1044 -16.84 -28.78 -11.81
N ASP A 1045 -15.57 -29.19 -11.72
CA ASP A 1045 -15.16 -30.49 -11.15
C ASP A 1045 -15.53 -30.63 -9.66
N ALA A 1046 -15.35 -29.56 -8.88
CA ALA A 1046 -15.72 -29.54 -7.46
C ALA A 1046 -17.24 -29.64 -7.25
N GLY A 1047 -18.04 -29.10 -8.17
CA GLY A 1047 -19.50 -29.17 -8.14
C GLY A 1047 -20.03 -30.60 -8.29
N GLU A 1048 -19.47 -31.37 -9.22
CA GLU A 1048 -19.85 -32.77 -9.46
C GLU A 1048 -19.49 -33.68 -8.28
N SER A 1049 -18.32 -33.44 -7.68
CA SER A 1049 -17.83 -34.19 -6.51
C SER A 1049 -18.74 -33.98 -5.29
N ARG A 1050 -19.27 -32.77 -5.12
CA ARG A 1050 -20.12 -32.40 -3.99
C ARG A 1050 -21.54 -32.96 -4.09
N GLU A 1051 -22.11 -33.03 -5.30
CA GLU A 1051 -23.42 -33.67 -5.52
C GLU A 1051 -23.37 -35.20 -5.34
N ASN A 1052 -22.24 -35.84 -5.64
CA ASN A 1052 -22.08 -37.28 -5.43
C ASN A 1052 -21.92 -37.65 -3.94
N ASN A 1053 -21.19 -36.86 -3.15
CA ASN A 1053 -21.05 -37.11 -1.70
C ASN A 1053 -22.33 -36.82 -0.91
N LEU A 1054 -23.15 -35.86 -1.33
CA LEU A 1054 -24.43 -35.57 -0.67
C LEU A 1054 -25.49 -36.67 -0.90
N ASN A 1055 -25.31 -37.55 -1.88
CA ASN A 1055 -26.22 -38.66 -2.16
C ASN A 1055 -25.87 -39.97 -1.44
N ASP A 1056 -24.69 -40.06 -0.79
CA ASP A 1056 -24.22 -41.29 -0.11
C ASP A 1056 -24.37 -41.25 1.43
N GLU A 1057 -24.81 -40.14 2.03
CA GLU A 1057 -24.98 -40.01 3.49
C GLU A 1057 -26.39 -40.29 4.04
N ASP A 1058 -27.40 -40.62 3.21
CA ASP A 1058 -28.78 -40.75 3.68
C ASP A 1058 -29.21 -42.19 4.10
N ASP A 1059 -28.26 -43.11 4.29
CA ASP A 1059 -28.53 -44.50 4.69
C ASP A 1059 -27.63 -44.93 5.88
N THR A 1060 -27.83 -44.37 7.07
CA THR A 1060 -27.83 -45.11 8.37
C THR A 1060 -27.90 -44.18 9.59
N ASP A 1061 -29.11 -43.88 10.10
CA ASP A 1061 -29.33 -43.86 11.56
C ASP A 1061 -30.81 -44.09 11.95
N GLU A 1062 -31.18 -45.36 12.15
CA GLU A 1062 -32.39 -45.73 12.88
C GLU A 1062 -32.07 -45.85 14.38
N SER A 1063 -32.37 -44.83 15.19
CA SER A 1063 -32.91 -45.07 16.53
C SER A 1063 -33.75 -43.90 17.10
N GLN A 1064 -35.07 -44.15 17.13
CA GLN A 1064 -36.11 -43.74 18.08
C GLN A 1064 -35.79 -42.66 19.14
N ASP A 1065 -36.56 -41.56 19.18
CA ASP A 1065 -37.72 -41.47 20.08
C ASP A 1065 -38.72 -40.34 19.75
N GLN A 1066 -39.97 -40.56 20.14
CA GLN A 1066 -41.19 -39.83 19.76
C GLN A 1066 -41.33 -38.45 20.44
N THR A 1067 -41.98 -37.49 19.76
CA THR A 1067 -43.20 -36.83 20.30
C THR A 1067 -43.93 -36.00 19.23
N ASP A 1068 -45.26 -36.00 19.36
CA ASP A 1068 -46.29 -35.55 18.42
C ASP A 1068 -46.35 -34.03 18.19
N SER A 1069 -46.58 -33.60 16.94
CA SER A 1069 -47.57 -32.54 16.61
C SER A 1069 -47.90 -32.44 15.11
N GLU A 1070 -49.12 -32.89 14.79
CA GLU A 1070 -50.17 -32.35 13.89
C GLU A 1070 -49.84 -31.60 12.57
N ASP A 1071 -50.29 -32.24 11.47
CA ASP A 1071 -51.07 -31.72 10.33
C ASP A 1071 -50.57 -30.53 9.49
N ILE A 1072 -49.91 -30.83 8.36
CA ILE A 1072 -50.07 -30.06 7.10
C ILE A 1072 -50.17 -31.01 5.89
N GLU A 1073 -51.19 -30.78 5.06
CA GLU A 1073 -51.59 -31.56 3.88
C GLU A 1073 -50.51 -31.64 2.79
N SER A 1074 -50.23 -32.86 2.33
CA SER A 1074 -49.36 -33.20 1.22
C SER A 1074 -49.96 -32.87 -0.15
N ALA A 1075 -49.28 -32.02 -0.94
CA ALA A 1075 -49.44 -31.99 -2.38
C ALA A 1075 -48.54 -33.06 -3.03
N LYS A 1076 -49.14 -33.92 -3.87
CA LYS A 1076 -48.42 -34.93 -4.64
C LYS A 1076 -47.74 -34.27 -5.83
N THR A 1077 -46.41 -34.36 -5.89
CA THR A 1077 -45.61 -34.10 -7.09
C THR A 1077 -45.18 -35.45 -7.68
N GLU A 1078 -45.45 -35.64 -8.97
CA GLU A 1078 -45.03 -36.81 -9.74
C GLU A 1078 -43.50 -36.81 -9.91
N GLN A 1079 -42.86 -37.97 -9.68
CA GLN A 1079 -41.46 -38.23 -10.02
C GLN A 1079 -41.25 -38.08 -11.53
N VAL A 1080 -40.34 -37.18 -11.92
CA VAL A 1080 -39.71 -37.12 -13.24
C VAL A 1080 -38.26 -37.59 -13.08
N PRO A 1081 -37.74 -38.50 -13.92
CA PRO A 1081 -36.37 -39.01 -13.81
C PRO A 1081 -35.36 -38.11 -14.54
N GLY A 1082 -34.19 -37.92 -13.92
CA GLY A 1082 -32.97 -37.35 -14.52
C GLY A 1082 -32.89 -35.83 -14.46
N PHE A 1083 -32.07 -35.29 -13.56
CA PHE A 1083 -31.74 -33.86 -13.47
C PHE A 1083 -30.22 -33.73 -13.59
N GLU A 1084 -29.76 -33.11 -14.67
CA GLU A 1084 -28.35 -32.80 -14.98
C GLU A 1084 -28.18 -31.27 -15.04
N ILE A 1085 -27.00 -30.79 -14.60
CA ILE A 1085 -26.18 -29.59 -14.88
C ILE A 1085 -26.90 -28.27 -15.27
N GLY A 1086 -27.91 -28.27 -16.14
CA GLY A 1086 -28.57 -27.08 -16.65
C GLY A 1086 -29.37 -26.24 -15.65
N THR A 1087 -29.61 -26.70 -14.41
CA THR A 1087 -30.49 -26.00 -13.45
C THR A 1087 -29.76 -24.92 -12.64
N ALA A 1088 -28.46 -25.07 -12.37
CA ALA A 1088 -27.67 -24.05 -11.68
C ALA A 1088 -27.45 -22.82 -12.58
N ILE A 1089 -27.14 -23.04 -13.86
CA ILE A 1089 -27.02 -21.99 -14.88
C ILE A 1089 -28.40 -21.35 -15.17
N ALA A 1090 -29.49 -22.14 -15.23
CA ALA A 1090 -30.84 -21.60 -15.38
C ALA A 1090 -31.34 -20.83 -14.14
N ALA A 1091 -30.88 -21.13 -12.93
CA ALA A 1091 -31.19 -20.37 -11.72
C ALA A 1091 -30.45 -19.02 -11.69
N ILE A 1092 -29.20 -18.97 -12.17
CA ILE A 1092 -28.42 -17.74 -12.35
C ILE A 1092 -29.05 -16.87 -13.45
N CYS A 1093 -29.33 -17.45 -14.62
CA CYS A 1093 -30.03 -16.75 -15.73
C CYS A 1093 -31.46 -16.35 -15.37
N GLY A 1094 -32.17 -17.15 -14.55
CA GLY A 1094 -33.51 -16.85 -14.05
C GLY A 1094 -33.53 -15.70 -13.05
N THR A 1095 -32.49 -15.57 -12.22
CA THR A 1095 -32.32 -14.44 -11.29
C THR A 1095 -32.02 -13.14 -12.06
N LEU A 1096 -31.17 -13.22 -13.09
CA LEU A 1096 -30.87 -12.11 -14.01
C LEU A 1096 -32.11 -11.65 -14.81
N TYR A 1097 -32.95 -12.58 -15.26
CA TYR A 1097 -34.23 -12.26 -15.92
C TYR A 1097 -35.23 -11.58 -14.98
N LEU A 1098 -35.32 -12.02 -13.73
CA LEU A 1098 -36.21 -11.42 -12.72
C LEU A 1098 -35.74 -10.03 -12.26
N GLN A 1099 -34.43 -9.77 -12.22
CA GLN A 1099 -33.88 -8.45 -11.93
C GLN A 1099 -34.09 -7.47 -13.09
N LYS A 1100 -33.85 -7.90 -14.35
CA LYS A 1100 -34.18 -7.11 -15.54
C LYS A 1100 -35.67 -6.74 -15.59
N ARG A 1101 -36.55 -7.69 -15.27
CA ARG A 1101 -38.01 -7.45 -15.24
C ARG A 1101 -38.43 -6.50 -14.10
N ARG A 1102 -37.84 -6.61 -12.91
CA ARG A 1102 -38.05 -5.66 -11.80
C ARG A 1102 -37.56 -4.24 -12.12
N PHE A 1103 -36.53 -4.12 -12.94
CA PHE A 1103 -35.99 -2.84 -13.41
C PHE A 1103 -36.88 -2.21 -14.49
N GLU A 1104 -37.36 -3.01 -15.45
CA GLU A 1104 -38.34 -2.57 -16.46
C GLU A 1104 -39.71 -2.21 -15.86
N ASP A 1105 -40.14 -2.91 -14.80
CA ASP A 1105 -41.37 -2.59 -14.07
C ASP A 1105 -41.21 -1.29 -13.25
N ARG A 1106 -40.05 -1.04 -12.61
CA ARG A 1106 -39.75 0.25 -11.95
C ARG A 1106 -39.72 1.42 -12.93
N ARG A 1107 -39.12 1.23 -14.10
CA ARG A 1107 -39.09 2.25 -15.16
C ARG A 1107 -40.49 2.56 -15.70
N ARG A 1108 -41.41 1.59 -15.75
CA ARG A 1108 -42.82 1.81 -16.11
C ARG A 1108 -43.62 2.55 -15.04
N ASP A 1109 -43.29 2.35 -13.77
CA ASP A 1109 -43.92 3.05 -12.66
C ASP A 1109 -43.39 4.50 -12.50
N GLU A 1110 -42.17 4.80 -12.95
CA GLU A 1110 -41.60 6.15 -13.01
C GLU A 1110 -42.05 6.96 -14.23
N ASP A 1111 -42.39 6.29 -15.34
CA ASP A 1111 -42.96 6.90 -16.55
C ASP A 1111 -44.51 7.00 -16.53
N SER A 1112 -45.19 6.59 -15.45
CA SER A 1112 -46.65 6.69 -15.23
C SER A 1112 -47.02 7.67 -14.14
#